data_AF-A0A8J7N3T0-F1
#
_entry.id   AF-A0A8J7N3T0-F1
#
_cell.length_a   1.000
_cell.length_b   1.000
_cell.length_c   1.000
_cell.angle_alpha   90.00
_cell.angle_beta   90.00
_cell.angle_gamma   90.00
#
_symmetry.space_group_name_H-M   'P 1'
#
loop_
_entity.id
_entity.type
_entity.pdbx_description
1 polymer ?
#
loop_
_entity_poly.entity_id
_entity_poly.type
_entity_poly.pdbx_seq_one_letter_code
_entity_poly.pdbx_strand_id
1 'polypeptide(L)'
;MISVVLYGRNDDHGYNLHKRVAISLNCIAELLADEADEIVFVDYNTPDDLPTLPEAIGDTLAAKTRRRLRILRVRPDIHARYAQRTPLPVLEAIARNVAVRRSNPGNRWILSTNGDMVFAPRAEASLSAIARELPAGLYHIPRFDLPEALWESFDRMDGPGTIEAVRHWGAAAHLDEVVRRDFVRYDCPGDFQLMPRGDLCRIGGFDERLIHGWHLDYNVAKRMSFLYGGVGDLAGELAGYHCDHTRRSTPTHEPDHRANSWYLAYDSVARAELPEQAESWGCPGDAIEEIRLAEPAGSRYLAALRASLVAPSRDAGRAGPGAAGGEKTARPHHVVPFLASLVAPAPRGWAAAWFGEDPELLGLFRAAWTALGFERPVAVPRELEDLSRAGSGGLAIGGAAEILETANVLLFDFAVPGTDEARGPNSASAVEGMFLRAIDGERSRIAGGRPARLFVCVDAVDNRYEQMVLAQLAAVHTPAGTRLRYGYVRPAGGHAGDWLARMDVGPAGYRDRTAIRARAHVPGAAAYGPRVWLPPGSYCARVEFTLAGFGGVRSLFRLLWRLGRVAQFCIAAGGRVLAKRSAFLIGPRRRSIRFEFSVAPTAGGAAGAADLEAWILTSGICDLAVSRLDVSPSGDGAGQGRA
;
A
#
# COMPACT_ATOMS: atom_id res chain seq x y z
N MET A 1 -6.50 -22.58 29.12
CA MET A 1 -7.74 -22.24 29.85
C MET A 1 -8.58 -21.16 29.12
N ILE A 2 -7.95 -20.09 28.63
CA ILE A 2 -8.54 -18.94 27.94
C ILE A 2 -7.90 -18.79 26.55
N SER A 3 -8.71 -18.54 25.51
CA SER A 3 -8.22 -17.97 24.27
C SER A 3 -8.59 -16.49 24.22
N VAL A 4 -7.59 -15.61 24.25
CA VAL A 4 -7.80 -14.18 24.04
C VAL A 4 -7.85 -13.91 22.54
N VAL A 5 -8.93 -13.32 22.05
CA VAL A 5 -9.13 -13.03 20.63
C VAL A 5 -9.10 -11.53 20.38
N LEU A 6 -8.19 -11.10 19.52
CA LEU A 6 -8.02 -9.72 19.07
C LEU A 6 -7.87 -9.68 17.56
N TYR A 7 -7.95 -8.50 16.97
CA TYR A 7 -7.76 -8.30 15.55
C TYR A 7 -7.14 -6.93 15.29
N GLY A 8 -6.62 -6.76 14.07
CA GLY A 8 -6.13 -5.47 13.61
C GLY A 8 -5.64 -5.57 12.18
N ARG A 9 -5.08 -4.46 11.69
CA ARG A 9 -4.48 -4.35 10.36
C ARG A 9 -3.16 -3.63 10.52
N ASN A 10 -2.17 -3.97 9.70
CA ASN A 10 -0.90 -3.25 9.71
C ASN A 10 -1.03 -1.88 9.01
N ASP A 11 -1.61 -0.93 9.73
CA ASP A 11 -1.75 0.47 9.38
C ASP A 11 -1.54 1.36 10.63
N ASP A 12 -1.74 2.67 10.50
CA ASP A 12 -1.60 3.63 11.60
C ASP A 12 -2.96 4.08 12.15
N HIS A 13 -3.90 3.15 12.33
CA HIS A 13 -5.24 3.47 12.86
C HIS A 13 -5.16 4.20 14.20
N GLY A 14 -5.70 5.42 14.27
CA GLY A 14 -5.74 6.19 15.52
C GLY A 14 -4.36 6.56 16.08
N TYR A 15 -3.33 6.76 15.25
CA TYR A 15 -1.99 7.22 15.66
C TYR A 15 -1.20 6.23 16.55
N ASN A 16 -0.07 5.71 16.08
CA ASN A 16 0.84 4.82 16.83
C ASN A 16 0.20 3.49 17.26
N LEU A 17 -0.62 2.90 16.37
CA LEU A 17 -1.26 1.60 16.58
C LEU A 17 -0.23 0.52 16.97
N HIS A 18 0.93 0.50 16.32
CA HIS A 18 2.02 -0.44 16.59
C HIS A 18 2.44 -0.47 18.07
N LYS A 19 2.48 0.68 18.73
CA LYS A 19 2.83 0.76 20.16
C LYS A 19 1.71 0.26 21.04
N ARG A 20 0.45 0.68 20.79
CA ARG A 20 -0.69 0.22 21.59
C ARG A 20 -0.84 -1.30 21.54
N VAL A 21 -0.72 -1.89 20.35
CA VAL A 21 -0.80 -3.35 20.18
C VAL A 21 0.36 -4.06 20.87
N ALA A 22 1.59 -3.54 20.80
CA ALA A 22 2.71 -4.13 21.53
C ALA A 22 2.49 -4.11 23.05
N ILE A 23 2.04 -2.97 23.60
CA ILE A 23 1.73 -2.81 25.03
C ILE A 23 0.64 -3.78 25.44
N SER A 24 -0.50 -3.78 24.73
CA SER A 24 -1.65 -4.62 25.02
C SER A 24 -1.28 -6.11 24.99
N LEU A 25 -0.62 -6.57 23.93
CA LEU A 25 -0.22 -7.97 23.80
C LEU A 25 0.76 -8.41 24.92
N ASN A 26 1.75 -7.57 25.25
CA ASN A 26 2.70 -7.88 26.32
C ASN A 26 2.03 -7.89 27.69
N CYS A 27 1.14 -6.95 28.00
CA CYS A 27 0.37 -6.94 29.24
C CYS A 27 -0.56 -8.15 29.35
N ILE A 28 -1.31 -8.46 28.29
CA ILE A 28 -2.21 -9.64 28.25
C ILE A 28 -1.41 -10.92 28.47
N ALA A 29 -0.28 -11.09 27.78
CA ALA A 29 0.55 -12.28 27.92
C ALA A 29 1.05 -12.49 29.36
N GLU A 30 1.26 -11.41 30.12
CA GLU A 30 1.64 -11.50 31.52
C GLU A 30 0.55 -12.11 32.41
N LEU A 31 -0.71 -11.81 32.12
CA LEU A 31 -1.87 -12.28 32.86
C LEU A 31 -2.30 -13.71 32.52
N LEU A 32 -1.71 -14.33 31.50
CA LEU A 32 -1.97 -15.71 31.09
C LEU A 32 -0.99 -16.67 31.78
N ALA A 33 -1.51 -17.48 32.70
CA ALA A 33 -0.74 -18.39 33.53
C ALA A 33 -0.89 -19.88 33.15
N ASP A 34 -1.98 -20.27 32.50
CA ASP A 34 -2.23 -21.66 32.12
C ASP A 34 -1.47 -22.00 30.82
N GLU A 35 -0.98 -23.25 30.69
CA GLU A 35 -0.19 -23.67 29.52
C GLU A 35 -1.03 -23.69 28.24
N ALA A 36 -2.33 -23.96 28.34
CA ALA A 36 -3.23 -23.94 27.20
C ALA A 36 -3.73 -22.53 26.83
N ASP A 37 -3.36 -21.51 27.60
CA ASP A 37 -3.71 -20.13 27.27
C ASP A 37 -2.99 -19.65 26.02
N GLU A 38 -3.74 -18.99 25.15
CA GLU A 38 -3.25 -18.47 23.88
C GLU A 38 -3.79 -17.06 23.62
N ILE A 39 -3.06 -16.34 22.77
CA ILE A 39 -3.52 -15.09 22.17
C ILE A 39 -3.68 -15.37 20.68
N VAL A 40 -4.90 -15.21 20.17
CA VAL A 40 -5.21 -15.35 18.75
C VAL A 40 -5.46 -13.96 18.19
N PHE A 41 -4.48 -13.45 17.44
CA PHE A 41 -4.57 -12.17 16.76
C PHE A 41 -4.93 -12.39 15.29
N VAL A 42 -6.01 -11.77 14.83
CA VAL A 42 -6.40 -11.81 13.42
C VAL A 42 -5.89 -10.57 12.72
N ASP A 43 -4.86 -10.75 11.89
CA ASP A 43 -4.42 -9.69 10.98
C ASP A 43 -5.36 -9.68 9.77
N TYR A 44 -6.09 -8.58 9.60
CA TYR A 44 -7.21 -8.50 8.68
C TYR A 44 -6.93 -7.48 7.58
N ASN A 45 -6.94 -7.96 6.33
CA ASN A 45 -6.87 -7.16 5.11
C ASN A 45 -5.58 -6.33 4.97
N THR A 46 -4.52 -6.63 5.74
CA THR A 46 -3.19 -6.07 5.48
C THR A 46 -2.75 -6.41 4.04
N PRO A 47 -2.26 -5.43 3.25
CA PRO A 47 -1.78 -5.66 1.90
C PRO A 47 -0.82 -6.85 1.80
N ASP A 48 -0.90 -7.63 0.72
CA ASP A 48 -0.10 -8.86 0.55
C ASP A 48 1.40 -8.60 0.43
N ASP A 49 1.81 -7.36 0.13
CA ASP A 49 3.20 -6.89 0.06
C ASP A 49 3.73 -6.38 1.41
N LEU A 50 2.90 -6.38 2.47
CA LEU A 50 3.29 -6.01 3.82
C LEU A 50 3.25 -7.23 4.77
N PRO A 51 4.13 -7.27 5.80
CA PRO A 51 4.00 -8.22 6.89
C PRO A 51 2.73 -7.92 7.72
N THR A 52 2.25 -8.90 8.47
CA THR A 52 1.15 -8.67 9.43
C THR A 52 1.58 -7.69 10.53
N LEU A 53 0.61 -7.07 11.21
CA LEU A 53 0.89 -6.12 12.29
C LEU A 53 1.76 -6.75 13.39
N PRO A 54 1.49 -7.97 13.90
CA PRO A 54 2.34 -8.56 14.92
C PRO A 54 3.74 -8.97 14.43
N GLU A 55 3.90 -9.31 13.13
CA GLU A 55 5.24 -9.50 12.55
C GLU A 55 6.02 -8.18 12.50
N ALA A 56 5.35 -7.07 12.17
CA ALA A 56 5.97 -5.75 12.06
C ALA A 56 6.46 -5.16 13.39
N ILE A 57 5.87 -5.59 14.52
CA ILE A 57 6.25 -5.16 15.87
C ILE A 57 6.96 -6.26 16.67
N GLY A 58 7.31 -7.39 16.04
CA GLY A 58 7.78 -8.59 16.72
C GLY A 58 9.07 -8.40 17.53
N ASP A 59 9.86 -7.39 17.20
CA ASP A 59 11.06 -6.94 17.93
C ASP A 59 10.73 -6.27 19.27
N THR A 60 9.50 -5.77 19.43
CA THR A 60 8.99 -5.13 20.65
C THR A 60 8.07 -6.04 21.46
N LEU A 61 7.94 -7.32 21.08
CA LEU A 61 7.15 -8.32 21.80
C LEU A 61 8.02 -9.16 22.73
N ALA A 62 7.63 -9.24 24.00
CA ALA A 62 8.30 -10.06 24.99
C ALA A 62 8.30 -11.55 24.60
N ALA A 63 9.27 -12.32 25.12
CA ALA A 63 9.36 -13.75 24.83
C ALA A 63 8.09 -14.53 25.24
N LYS A 64 7.47 -14.13 26.37
CA LYS A 64 6.21 -14.71 26.86
C LYS A 64 5.07 -14.52 25.86
N THR A 65 4.98 -13.33 25.28
CA THR A 65 4.01 -12.96 24.25
C THR A 65 4.21 -13.76 22.97
N ARG A 66 5.43 -13.76 22.42
CA ARG A 66 5.76 -14.50 21.19
C ARG A 66 5.44 -15.99 21.28
N ARG A 67 5.60 -16.59 22.45
CA ARG A 67 5.27 -18.00 22.70
C ARG A 67 3.76 -18.28 22.66
N ARG A 68 2.94 -17.36 23.19
CA ARG A 68 1.48 -17.53 23.27
C ARG A 68 0.72 -17.01 22.05
N LEU A 69 1.37 -16.17 21.24
CA LEU A 69 0.75 -15.51 20.12
C LEU A 69 0.60 -16.44 18.90
N ARG A 70 -0.62 -16.46 18.37
CA ARG A 70 -1.04 -17.04 17.10
C ARG A 70 -1.54 -15.92 16.22
N ILE A 71 -0.99 -15.80 15.02
CA ILE A 71 -1.42 -14.79 14.07
C ILE A 71 -2.19 -15.50 12.97
N LEU A 72 -3.45 -15.14 12.77
CA LEU A 72 -4.27 -15.64 11.67
C LEU A 72 -4.42 -14.53 10.64
N ARG A 73 -3.90 -14.74 9.44
CA ARG A 73 -3.94 -13.73 8.38
C ARG A 73 -5.17 -13.91 7.50
N VAL A 74 -6.08 -12.95 7.53
CA VAL A 74 -7.18 -12.81 6.58
C VAL A 74 -6.73 -11.88 5.47
N ARG A 75 -6.57 -12.42 4.26
CA ARG A 75 -6.01 -11.71 3.11
C ARG A 75 -7.01 -10.74 2.45
N PRO A 76 -6.52 -9.75 1.67
CA PRO A 76 -7.37 -8.76 1.01
C PRO A 76 -8.44 -9.33 0.06
N ASP A 77 -8.18 -10.47 -0.56
CA ASP A 77 -9.14 -11.17 -1.45
C ASP A 77 -10.39 -11.67 -0.71
N ILE A 78 -10.25 -12.09 0.54
CA ILE A 78 -11.39 -12.45 1.41
C ILE A 78 -12.19 -11.19 1.74
N HIS A 79 -11.53 -10.08 2.08
CA HIS A 79 -12.20 -8.81 2.37
C HIS A 79 -12.91 -8.21 1.15
N ALA A 80 -12.39 -8.43 -0.08
CA ALA A 80 -12.97 -7.89 -1.31
C ALA A 80 -14.45 -8.26 -1.52
N ARG A 81 -14.93 -9.37 -0.92
CA ARG A 81 -16.35 -9.78 -0.90
C ARG A 81 -17.27 -8.76 -0.21
N TYR A 82 -16.72 -7.95 0.67
CA TYR A 82 -17.44 -6.98 1.49
C TYR A 82 -17.13 -5.53 1.11
N ALA A 83 -16.06 -5.27 0.36
CA ALA A 83 -15.54 -3.93 0.08
C ALA A 83 -16.57 -2.97 -0.57
N GLN A 84 -17.56 -3.49 -1.32
CA GLN A 84 -18.64 -2.66 -1.89
C GLN A 84 -19.75 -2.32 -0.88
N ARG A 85 -19.84 -3.06 0.22
CA ARG A 85 -20.90 -2.94 1.23
C ARG A 85 -20.45 -2.13 2.44
N THR A 86 -19.15 -1.95 2.66
CA THR A 86 -18.62 -1.23 3.82
C THR A 86 -17.33 -0.48 3.45
N PRO A 87 -17.13 0.75 3.95
CA PRO A 87 -15.87 1.47 3.76
C PRO A 87 -14.77 1.01 4.74
N LEU A 88 -15.10 0.19 5.74
CA LEU A 88 -14.15 -0.19 6.78
C LEU A 88 -13.11 -1.17 6.24
N PRO A 89 -11.80 -0.91 6.44
CA PRO A 89 -10.75 -1.83 6.01
C PRO A 89 -10.67 -3.09 6.88
N VAL A 90 -11.34 -3.09 8.04
CA VAL A 90 -11.33 -4.16 9.03
C VAL A 90 -12.75 -4.46 9.48
N LEU A 91 -13.14 -5.74 9.45
CA LEU A 91 -14.48 -6.18 9.82
C LEU A 91 -14.43 -7.04 11.08
N GLU A 92 -14.72 -6.40 12.21
CA GLU A 92 -14.62 -6.96 13.55
C GLU A 92 -15.34 -8.31 13.70
N ALA A 93 -16.61 -8.40 13.27
CA ALA A 93 -17.39 -9.63 13.42
C ALA A 93 -16.75 -10.83 12.72
N ILE A 94 -16.26 -10.62 11.49
CA ILE A 94 -15.60 -11.66 10.70
C ILE A 94 -14.25 -12.02 11.32
N ALA A 95 -13.45 -11.03 11.70
CA ALA A 95 -12.15 -11.25 12.30
C ALA A 95 -12.26 -12.04 13.62
N ARG A 96 -13.17 -11.62 14.52
CA ARG A 96 -13.42 -12.33 15.78
C ARG A 96 -13.92 -13.75 15.54
N ASN A 97 -14.81 -13.98 14.56
CA ASN A 97 -15.27 -15.34 14.24
C ASN A 97 -14.17 -16.23 13.64
N VAL A 98 -13.28 -15.68 12.80
CA VAL A 98 -12.10 -16.40 12.31
C VAL A 98 -11.24 -16.87 13.48
N ALA A 99 -11.04 -16.00 14.48
CA ALA A 99 -10.30 -16.33 15.71
C ALA A 99 -11.01 -17.40 16.54
N VAL A 100 -12.29 -17.19 16.86
CA VAL A 100 -13.09 -18.10 17.71
C VAL A 100 -13.14 -19.49 17.09
N ARG A 101 -13.41 -19.60 15.79
CA ARG A 101 -13.47 -20.87 15.07
C ARG A 101 -12.15 -21.66 15.15
N ARG A 102 -11.01 -20.96 15.14
CA ARG A 102 -9.65 -21.55 15.11
C ARG A 102 -8.93 -21.52 16.47
N SER A 103 -9.61 -21.04 17.50
CA SER A 103 -9.13 -21.07 18.89
C SER A 103 -9.05 -22.50 19.43
N ASN A 104 -8.15 -22.71 20.38
CA ASN A 104 -7.89 -23.97 21.05
C ASN A 104 -9.21 -24.59 21.58
N PRO A 105 -9.64 -25.75 21.06
CA PRO A 105 -10.90 -26.38 21.46
C PRO A 105 -10.92 -26.84 22.91
N GLY A 106 -9.75 -27.01 23.56
CA GLY A 106 -9.65 -27.34 24.97
C GLY A 106 -9.87 -26.16 25.91
N ASN A 107 -9.89 -24.92 25.40
CA ASN A 107 -10.13 -23.73 26.23
C ASN A 107 -11.61 -23.54 26.52
N ARG A 108 -11.94 -23.31 27.79
CA ARG A 108 -13.31 -23.06 28.26
C ARG A 108 -13.78 -21.67 27.88
N TRP A 109 -12.88 -20.69 27.88
CA TRP A 109 -13.21 -19.28 27.79
C TRP A 109 -12.66 -18.63 26.53
N ILE A 110 -13.45 -17.75 25.93
CA ILE A 110 -12.99 -16.71 25.01
C ILE A 110 -12.99 -15.39 25.75
N LEU A 111 -11.86 -14.67 25.73
CA LEU A 111 -11.84 -13.24 26.02
C LEU A 111 -11.80 -12.47 24.69
N SER A 112 -12.89 -11.82 24.35
CA SER A 112 -12.95 -10.89 23.22
C SER A 112 -12.57 -9.49 23.69
N THR A 113 -11.52 -8.92 23.08
CA THR A 113 -10.99 -7.59 23.43
C THR A 113 -10.33 -6.89 22.24
N ASN A 114 -9.78 -5.70 22.45
CA ASN A 114 -9.15 -4.82 21.45
C ASN A 114 -7.63 -4.66 21.71
N GLY A 115 -6.90 -4.31 20.66
CA GLY A 115 -5.42 -4.23 20.64
C GLY A 115 -4.82 -3.04 21.40
N ASP A 116 -5.59 -2.35 22.22
CA ASP A 116 -5.25 -1.14 22.97
C ASP A 116 -5.66 -1.24 24.44
N MET A 117 -6.12 -2.40 24.88
CA MET A 117 -6.48 -2.67 26.27
C MET A 117 -5.29 -3.14 27.10
N VAL A 118 -5.13 -2.54 28.28
CA VAL A 118 -4.28 -3.01 29.38
C VAL A 118 -5.18 -3.44 30.53
N PHE A 119 -5.07 -4.69 30.96
CA PHE A 119 -5.83 -5.19 32.10
C PHE A 119 -4.99 -5.18 33.37
N ALA A 120 -5.59 -4.74 34.47
CA ALA A 120 -4.94 -4.66 35.76
C ALA A 120 -5.77 -5.40 36.83
N PRO A 121 -5.33 -6.59 37.26
CA PRO A 121 -5.95 -7.29 38.39
C PRO A 121 -5.89 -6.44 39.66
N ARG A 122 -6.97 -6.45 40.45
CA ARG A 122 -7.05 -5.71 41.72
C ARG A 122 -6.26 -6.41 42.84
N ALA A 123 -6.10 -7.72 42.75
CA ALA A 123 -5.22 -8.52 43.60
C ALA A 123 -4.07 -9.14 42.77
N GLU A 124 -3.08 -9.75 43.42
CA GLU A 124 -2.03 -10.54 42.74
C GLU A 124 -2.59 -11.87 42.18
N ALA A 125 -3.42 -11.77 41.15
CA ALA A 125 -4.03 -12.90 40.47
C ALA A 125 -3.83 -12.80 38.95
N SER A 126 -3.63 -13.96 38.31
CA SER A 126 -3.66 -14.05 36.85
C SER A 126 -5.10 -14.04 36.35
N LEU A 127 -5.30 -13.65 35.09
CA LEU A 127 -6.61 -13.75 34.45
C LEU A 127 -7.10 -15.20 34.42
N SER A 128 -6.18 -16.16 34.23
CA SER A 128 -6.49 -17.59 34.25
C SER A 128 -6.99 -18.06 35.62
N ALA A 129 -6.46 -17.50 36.72
CA ALA A 129 -6.92 -17.81 38.07
C ALA A 129 -8.31 -17.24 38.32
N ILE A 130 -8.55 -15.97 37.96
CA ILE A 130 -9.86 -15.32 38.06
C ILE A 130 -10.91 -16.14 37.28
N ALA A 131 -10.63 -16.48 36.02
CA ALA A 131 -11.58 -17.19 35.16
C ALA A 131 -11.83 -18.65 35.57
N ARG A 132 -10.97 -19.27 36.39
CA ARG A 132 -11.11 -20.68 36.82
C ARG A 132 -12.32 -20.90 37.69
N GLU A 133 -12.54 -19.97 38.62
CA GLU A 133 -13.60 -20.06 39.62
C GLU A 133 -14.95 -19.54 39.08
N LEU A 134 -14.98 -18.93 37.88
CA LEU A 134 -16.21 -18.36 37.35
C LEU A 134 -17.20 -19.44 36.88
N PRO A 135 -18.49 -19.31 37.23
CA PRO A 135 -19.55 -20.08 36.58
C PRO A 135 -19.68 -19.66 35.11
N ALA A 136 -20.28 -20.51 34.27
CA ALA A 136 -20.54 -20.15 32.88
C ALA A 136 -21.43 -18.90 32.81
N GLY A 137 -21.05 -17.92 32.00
CA GLY A 137 -21.74 -16.64 31.89
C GLY A 137 -20.95 -15.64 31.04
N LEU A 138 -21.58 -14.53 30.68
CA LEU A 138 -20.91 -13.39 30.03
C LEU A 138 -20.47 -12.40 31.11
N TYR A 139 -19.20 -11.99 31.12
CA TYR A 139 -18.65 -11.07 32.13
C TYR A 139 -18.01 -9.84 31.49
N HIS A 140 -18.28 -8.68 32.08
CA HIS A 140 -17.68 -7.38 31.71
C HIS A 140 -16.92 -6.76 32.90
N ILE A 141 -16.06 -5.78 32.59
CA ILE A 141 -15.35 -4.91 33.55
C ILE A 141 -15.59 -3.45 33.20
N PRO A 142 -15.40 -2.50 34.14
CA PRO A 142 -15.30 -1.09 33.79
C PRO A 142 -14.06 -0.82 32.94
N ARG A 143 -14.21 0.09 31.98
CA ARG A 143 -13.15 0.57 31.10
C ARG A 143 -12.82 2.03 31.42
N PHE A 144 -11.55 2.31 31.62
CA PHE A 144 -11.01 3.63 31.92
C PHE A 144 -10.15 4.13 30.76
N ASP A 145 -10.32 5.39 30.38
CA ASP A 145 -9.45 6.02 29.37
C ASP A 145 -8.08 6.32 29.95
N LEU A 146 -7.04 5.85 29.27
CA LEU A 146 -5.66 6.22 29.54
C LEU A 146 -5.23 7.29 28.53
N PRO A 147 -4.95 8.53 28.96
CA PRO A 147 -4.53 9.61 28.07
C PRO A 147 -3.29 9.28 27.25
N GLU A 148 -3.26 9.75 26.00
CA GLU A 148 -2.16 9.51 25.06
C GLU A 148 -0.77 9.84 25.61
N ALA A 149 -0.64 10.94 26.35
CA ALA A 149 0.65 11.34 26.92
C ALA A 149 1.17 10.33 27.96
N LEU A 150 0.28 9.60 28.64
CA LEU A 150 0.65 8.61 29.64
C LEU A 150 1.07 7.30 28.99
N TRP A 151 0.25 6.72 28.11
CA TRP A 151 0.63 5.45 27.48
C TRP A 151 1.79 5.59 26.51
N GLU A 152 2.05 6.79 25.98
CA GLU A 152 3.27 7.07 25.22
C GLU A 152 4.54 7.02 26.07
N SER A 153 4.46 7.07 27.39
CA SER A 153 5.62 6.92 28.26
C SER A 153 6.05 5.46 28.47
N PHE A 154 5.18 4.49 28.15
CA PHE A 154 5.47 3.08 28.40
C PHE A 154 6.56 2.53 27.49
N ASP A 155 7.43 1.69 28.08
CA ASP A 155 8.26 0.75 27.34
C ASP A 155 7.36 -0.37 26.81
N ARG A 156 7.40 -0.60 25.50
CA ARG A 156 6.62 -1.64 24.83
C ARG A 156 6.86 -3.01 25.45
N MET A 157 8.08 -3.32 25.88
CA MET A 157 8.44 -4.65 26.40
C MET A 157 8.16 -4.85 27.88
N ASP A 158 7.95 -3.78 28.65
CA ASP A 158 7.73 -3.86 30.10
C ASP A 158 6.24 -4.01 30.44
N GLY A 159 5.69 -5.18 30.13
CA GLY A 159 4.32 -5.56 30.48
C GLY A 159 4.04 -5.46 32.00
N PRO A 160 4.86 -6.07 32.88
CA PRO A 160 4.65 -5.99 34.33
C PRO A 160 4.67 -4.57 34.87
N GLY A 161 5.65 -3.75 34.48
CA GLY A 161 5.75 -2.35 34.89
C GLY A 161 4.59 -1.51 34.37
N THR A 162 4.10 -1.78 33.15
CA THR A 162 2.93 -1.11 32.59
C THR A 162 1.66 -1.42 33.39
N ILE A 163 1.43 -2.70 33.74
CA ILE A 163 0.27 -3.11 34.55
C ILE A 163 0.31 -2.43 35.93
N GLU A 164 1.48 -2.37 36.56
CA GLU A 164 1.65 -1.69 37.85
C GLU A 164 1.44 -0.17 37.73
N ALA A 165 1.96 0.45 36.66
CA ALA A 165 1.81 1.88 36.42
C ALA A 165 0.34 2.27 36.26
N VAL A 166 -0.45 1.54 35.44
CA VAL A 166 -1.88 1.86 35.29
C VAL A 166 -2.66 1.63 36.58
N ARG A 167 -2.31 0.61 37.38
CA ARG A 167 -2.91 0.37 38.70
C ARG A 167 -2.68 1.57 39.63
N HIS A 168 -1.47 2.13 39.62
CA HIS A 168 -1.14 3.31 40.42
C HIS A 168 -1.82 4.58 39.89
N TRP A 169 -1.72 4.84 38.58
CA TRP A 169 -2.26 6.05 37.95
C TRP A 169 -3.77 6.11 37.94
N GLY A 170 -4.46 4.97 37.84
CA GLY A 170 -5.92 4.89 37.92
C GLY A 170 -6.48 5.68 39.10
N ALA A 171 -5.91 5.44 40.28
CA ALA A 171 -6.24 6.17 41.49
C ALA A 171 -5.55 7.54 41.59
N ALA A 172 -4.22 7.59 41.38
CA ALA A 172 -3.42 8.79 41.66
C ALA A 172 -3.69 9.96 40.71
N ALA A 173 -4.07 9.67 39.46
CA ALA A 173 -4.40 10.65 38.42
C ALA A 173 -5.91 10.75 38.17
N HIS A 174 -6.75 10.14 39.02
CA HIS A 174 -8.21 10.17 38.92
C HIS A 174 -8.76 9.68 37.57
N LEU A 175 -8.17 8.60 37.02
CA LEU A 175 -8.60 8.01 35.75
C LEU A 175 -9.73 6.98 35.93
N ASP A 176 -9.90 6.43 37.14
CA ASP A 176 -10.92 5.41 37.46
C ASP A 176 -12.35 6.00 37.50
N GLU A 177 -12.90 6.41 36.35
CA GLU A 177 -14.31 6.81 36.21
C GLU A 177 -15.17 5.64 35.70
N VAL A 178 -16.04 5.12 36.56
CA VAL A 178 -16.95 4.02 36.18
C VAL A 178 -18.20 4.57 35.50
N VAL A 179 -18.27 4.44 34.18
CA VAL A 179 -19.46 4.77 33.39
C VAL A 179 -20.36 3.54 33.25
N ARG A 180 -21.58 3.62 33.78
CA ARG A 180 -22.57 2.53 33.74
C ARG A 180 -23.51 2.62 32.55
N ARG A 181 -23.93 1.47 32.04
CA ARG A 181 -24.94 1.31 31.01
C ARG A 181 -25.95 0.24 31.42
N ASP A 182 -27.21 0.49 31.12
CA ASP A 182 -28.25 -0.52 31.27
C ASP A 182 -27.96 -1.70 30.34
N PHE A 183 -28.38 -2.89 30.77
CA PHE A 183 -28.19 -4.17 30.07
C PHE A 183 -26.74 -4.71 30.02
N VAL A 184 -25.74 -3.91 29.62
CA VAL A 184 -24.33 -4.34 29.47
C VAL A 184 -23.41 -3.96 30.64
N ARG A 185 -23.97 -3.38 31.72
CA ARG A 185 -23.29 -2.88 32.93
C ARG A 185 -22.40 -1.66 32.74
N TYR A 186 -21.48 -1.69 31.79
CA TYR A 186 -20.44 -0.68 31.60
C TYR A 186 -20.42 -0.13 30.18
N ASP A 187 -19.91 1.09 30.02
CA ASP A 187 -19.66 1.67 28.70
C ASP A 187 -18.55 0.90 27.96
N CYS A 188 -18.59 0.94 26.62
CA CYS A 188 -17.64 0.22 25.75
C CYS A 188 -17.49 -1.28 26.10
N PRO A 189 -18.60 -2.06 26.20
CA PRO A 189 -18.51 -3.45 26.66
C PRO A 189 -17.65 -4.34 25.76
N GLY A 190 -17.46 -3.99 24.48
CA GLY A 190 -16.57 -4.71 23.56
C GLY A 190 -15.09 -4.75 23.94
N ASP A 191 -14.64 -3.84 24.80
CA ASP A 191 -13.25 -3.80 25.28
C ASP A 191 -12.91 -4.99 26.18
N PHE A 192 -13.91 -5.60 26.83
CA PHE A 192 -13.74 -6.85 27.57
C PHE A 192 -15.04 -7.65 27.62
N GLN A 193 -15.07 -8.77 26.90
CA GLN A 193 -16.17 -9.73 27.00
C GLN A 193 -15.61 -11.14 27.19
N LEU A 194 -15.66 -11.64 28.43
CA LEU A 194 -15.28 -13.01 28.77
C LEU A 194 -16.52 -13.91 28.70
N MET A 195 -16.49 -14.94 27.87
CA MET A 195 -17.65 -15.80 27.60
C MET A 195 -17.26 -17.25 27.32
N PRO A 196 -18.14 -18.24 27.57
CA PRO A 196 -17.82 -19.64 27.33
C PRO A 196 -17.65 -19.91 25.84
N ARG A 197 -16.51 -20.49 25.45
CA ARG A 197 -16.17 -20.80 24.07
C ARG A 197 -17.22 -21.68 23.42
N GLY A 198 -17.63 -22.75 24.09
CA GLY A 198 -18.61 -23.71 23.57
C GLY A 198 -19.93 -23.06 23.21
N ASP A 199 -20.44 -22.19 24.08
CA ASP A 199 -21.70 -21.46 23.82
C ASP A 199 -21.55 -20.40 22.74
N LEU A 200 -20.42 -19.67 22.70
CA LEU A 200 -20.14 -18.74 21.62
C LEU A 200 -20.11 -19.45 20.25
N CYS A 201 -19.47 -20.62 20.15
CA CYS A 201 -19.51 -21.43 18.94
C CYS A 201 -20.93 -21.91 18.62
N ARG A 202 -21.69 -22.37 19.63
CA ARG A 202 -23.05 -22.89 19.45
C ARG A 202 -24.02 -21.85 18.89
N ILE A 203 -23.89 -20.59 19.31
CA ILE A 203 -24.76 -19.51 18.81
C ILE A 203 -24.32 -18.97 17.44
N GLY A 204 -23.20 -19.45 16.89
CA GLY A 204 -22.63 -18.95 15.64
C GLY A 204 -21.77 -17.70 15.81
N GLY A 205 -21.23 -17.43 17.00
CA GLY A 205 -20.30 -16.34 17.25
C GLY A 205 -20.91 -14.94 17.16
N PHE A 206 -20.16 -14.02 16.57
CA PHE A 206 -20.54 -12.64 16.31
C PHE A 206 -21.35 -12.53 14.99
N ASP A 207 -22.34 -11.66 14.90
CA ASP A 207 -23.19 -11.52 13.70
C ASP A 207 -22.40 -10.88 12.53
N GLU A 208 -22.07 -11.67 11.51
CA GLU A 208 -21.21 -11.26 10.37
C GLU A 208 -21.90 -10.27 9.43
N ARG A 209 -23.18 -9.97 9.64
CA ARG A 209 -23.91 -8.93 8.90
C ARG A 209 -23.60 -7.53 9.42
N LEU A 210 -23.06 -7.41 10.64
CA LEU A 210 -22.75 -6.15 11.31
C LEU A 210 -21.38 -5.60 10.87
N ILE A 211 -21.31 -5.09 9.64
CA ILE A 211 -20.07 -4.70 8.94
C ILE A 211 -19.74 -3.19 8.96
N HIS A 212 -20.45 -2.41 9.77
CA HIS A 212 -20.28 -0.95 9.83
C HIS A 212 -19.67 -0.45 11.16
N GLY A 213 -19.16 -1.35 12.00
CA GLY A 213 -18.64 -0.95 13.33
C GLY A 213 -19.74 -0.53 14.30
N TRP A 214 -19.38 -0.38 15.57
CA TRP A 214 -20.29 -0.15 16.70
C TRP A 214 -21.34 -1.27 16.90
N HIS A 215 -21.83 -1.41 18.15
CA HIS A 215 -22.95 -2.27 18.58
C HIS A 215 -22.78 -3.80 18.40
N LEU A 216 -21.66 -4.29 17.87
CA LEU A 216 -21.41 -5.73 17.77
C LEU A 216 -21.33 -6.39 19.15
N ASP A 217 -20.73 -5.68 20.10
CA ASP A 217 -20.61 -6.03 21.51
C ASP A 217 -21.97 -6.14 22.22
N TYR A 218 -22.89 -5.20 21.95
CA TYR A 218 -24.28 -5.26 22.39
C TYR A 218 -25.02 -6.44 21.76
N ASN A 219 -24.77 -6.75 20.49
CA ASN A 219 -25.40 -7.87 19.80
C ASN A 219 -25.03 -9.21 20.46
N VAL A 220 -23.75 -9.46 20.69
CA VAL A 220 -23.33 -10.71 21.35
C VAL A 220 -23.82 -10.74 22.80
N ALA A 221 -23.83 -9.61 23.51
CA ALA A 221 -24.38 -9.53 24.86
C ALA A 221 -25.88 -9.87 24.91
N LYS A 222 -26.66 -9.33 23.96
CA LYS A 222 -28.09 -9.66 23.79
C LYS A 222 -28.29 -11.14 23.52
N ARG A 223 -27.48 -11.75 22.65
CA ARG A 223 -27.55 -13.19 22.37
C ARG A 223 -27.21 -14.05 23.57
N MET A 224 -26.16 -13.70 24.32
CA MET A 224 -25.76 -14.39 25.55
C MET A 224 -26.80 -14.24 26.67
N SER A 225 -27.58 -13.16 26.68
CA SER A 225 -28.65 -12.98 27.68
C SER A 225 -29.76 -14.03 27.58
N PHE A 226 -30.00 -14.62 26.40
CA PHE A 226 -30.95 -15.74 26.27
C PHE A 226 -30.44 -17.02 26.93
N LEU A 227 -29.14 -17.12 27.19
CA LEU A 227 -28.51 -18.29 27.82
C LEU A 227 -28.32 -18.11 29.32
N TYR A 228 -27.96 -16.90 29.75
CA TYR A 228 -27.52 -16.63 31.13
C TYR A 228 -28.37 -15.57 31.85
N GLY A 229 -29.36 -14.97 31.19
CA GLY A 229 -30.25 -13.94 31.74
C GLY A 229 -29.63 -12.55 31.90
N GLY A 230 -28.33 -12.44 32.14
CA GLY A 230 -27.64 -11.16 32.30
C GLY A 230 -26.12 -11.26 32.19
N VAL A 231 -25.47 -10.11 32.40
CA VAL A 231 -24.02 -9.97 32.41
C VAL A 231 -23.52 -10.09 33.85
N GLY A 232 -22.42 -10.82 34.09
CA GLY A 232 -21.69 -10.88 35.35
C GLY A 232 -20.72 -9.70 35.49
N ASP A 233 -20.30 -9.42 36.73
CA ASP A 233 -19.50 -8.25 37.06
C ASP A 233 -18.13 -8.67 37.61
N LEU A 234 -17.06 -8.22 36.95
CA LEU A 234 -15.68 -8.47 37.37
C LEU A 234 -14.97 -7.22 37.89
N ALA A 235 -15.69 -6.11 38.14
CA ALA A 235 -15.08 -4.85 38.58
C ALA A 235 -14.28 -4.97 39.90
N GLY A 236 -14.66 -5.91 40.78
CA GLY A 236 -13.94 -6.19 42.02
C GLY A 236 -12.62 -6.94 41.83
N GLU A 237 -12.47 -7.66 40.72
CA GLU A 237 -11.31 -8.50 40.42
C GLU A 237 -10.35 -7.86 39.43
N LEU A 238 -10.88 -7.08 38.47
CA LEU A 238 -10.15 -6.61 37.30
C LEU A 238 -10.62 -5.22 36.85
N ALA A 239 -9.67 -4.40 36.40
CA ALA A 239 -9.91 -3.14 35.70
C ALA A 239 -9.31 -3.18 34.29
N GLY A 240 -9.93 -2.46 33.35
CA GLY A 240 -9.43 -2.29 31.99
C GLY A 240 -9.07 -0.83 31.72
N TYR A 241 -7.87 -0.60 31.20
CA TYR A 241 -7.39 0.71 30.77
C TYR A 241 -7.23 0.70 29.26
N HIS A 242 -8.00 1.55 28.58
CA HIS A 242 -7.96 1.71 27.14
C HIS A 242 -6.94 2.78 26.78
N CYS A 243 -5.95 2.45 25.96
CA CYS A 243 -5.02 3.42 25.43
C CYS A 243 -5.76 4.32 24.43
N ASP A 244 -6.19 5.51 24.88
CA ASP A 244 -6.94 6.49 24.06
C ASP A 244 -6.19 6.79 22.76
N HIS A 245 -6.96 7.08 21.71
CA HIS A 245 -6.44 7.25 20.37
C HIS A 245 -7.33 8.18 19.52
N THR A 246 -8.02 9.10 20.19
CA THR A 246 -8.99 10.04 19.59
C THR A 246 -8.36 11.35 19.11
N ARG A 247 -7.04 11.57 19.28
CA ARG A 247 -6.36 12.77 18.77
C ARG A 247 -6.37 12.88 17.25
N ARG A 248 -6.44 11.75 16.55
CA ARG A 248 -6.65 11.70 15.09
C ARG A 248 -7.97 11.04 14.78
N SER A 249 -8.72 11.65 13.87
CA SER A 249 -9.94 11.04 13.34
C SER A 249 -9.61 9.68 12.72
N THR A 250 -10.42 8.68 13.04
CA THR A 250 -10.41 7.38 12.38
C THR A 250 -11.77 7.14 11.72
N PRO A 251 -11.89 6.19 10.77
CA PRO A 251 -13.15 5.97 10.06
C PRO A 251 -14.38 5.71 10.95
N THR A 252 -14.17 5.24 12.19
CA THR A 252 -15.24 4.98 13.18
C THR A 252 -15.54 6.17 14.10
N HIS A 253 -14.72 7.23 14.05
CA HIS A 253 -14.84 8.45 14.86
C HIS A 253 -15.14 9.70 14.03
N GLU A 254 -15.24 9.58 12.70
CA GLU A 254 -15.66 10.68 11.84
C GLU A 254 -17.12 11.09 12.14
N PRO A 255 -17.48 12.38 12.04
CA PRO A 255 -18.85 12.84 12.31
C PRO A 255 -19.92 12.12 11.47
N ASP A 256 -19.59 11.80 10.23
CA ASP A 256 -20.48 11.13 9.27
C ASP A 256 -20.23 9.62 9.16
N HIS A 257 -19.61 9.00 10.17
CA HIS A 257 -19.34 7.56 10.15
C HIS A 257 -20.65 6.77 10.03
N ARG A 258 -20.60 5.70 9.24
CA ARG A 258 -21.69 4.71 9.21
C ARG A 258 -21.50 3.76 10.38
N ALA A 259 -22.52 3.59 11.20
CA ALA A 259 -22.55 2.59 12.27
C ALA A 259 -23.53 1.46 11.92
N ASN A 260 -23.38 0.32 12.58
CA ASN A 260 -24.37 -0.76 12.52
C ASN A 260 -25.74 -0.26 13.02
N SER A 261 -26.83 -0.81 12.46
CA SER A 261 -28.18 -0.44 12.91
C SER A 261 -28.45 -0.99 14.30
N TRP A 262 -28.84 -0.12 15.25
CA TRP A 262 -29.27 -0.53 16.59
C TRP A 262 -30.43 -1.54 16.54
N TYR A 263 -31.39 -1.34 15.63
CA TYR A 263 -32.50 -2.27 15.46
C TYR A 263 -32.03 -3.68 15.09
N LEU A 264 -31.06 -3.79 14.17
CA LEU A 264 -30.49 -5.09 13.80
C LEU A 264 -29.62 -5.67 14.90
N ALA A 265 -28.81 -4.83 15.55
CA ALA A 265 -27.88 -5.25 16.59
C ALA A 265 -28.56 -5.66 17.90
N TYR A 266 -29.72 -5.07 18.24
CA TYR A 266 -30.36 -5.25 19.54
C TYR A 266 -31.87 -5.52 19.45
N ASP A 267 -32.66 -4.59 18.92
CA ASP A 267 -34.13 -4.63 19.06
C ASP A 267 -34.78 -5.85 18.37
N SER A 268 -34.27 -6.23 17.20
CA SER A 268 -34.76 -7.35 16.39
C SER A 268 -34.22 -8.72 16.84
N VAL A 269 -33.28 -8.75 17.79
CA VAL A 269 -32.63 -9.99 18.23
C VAL A 269 -33.58 -10.76 19.15
N ALA A 270 -34.21 -11.79 18.60
CA ALA A 270 -35.23 -12.60 19.27
C ALA A 270 -34.74 -13.98 19.76
N ARG A 271 -33.50 -14.37 19.44
CA ARG A 271 -32.90 -15.66 19.83
C ARG A 271 -31.38 -15.54 19.97
N ALA A 272 -30.76 -16.53 20.61
CA ALA A 272 -29.31 -16.58 20.76
C ALA A 272 -28.61 -16.89 19.43
N GLU A 273 -29.12 -17.88 18.70
CA GLU A 273 -28.46 -18.49 17.54
C GLU A 273 -28.50 -17.62 16.27
N LEU A 274 -27.47 -17.79 15.43
CA LEU A 274 -27.27 -17.19 14.11
C LEU A 274 -27.28 -18.27 13.01
N PRO A 275 -28.41 -18.93 12.73
CA PRO A 275 -28.45 -19.94 11.67
C PRO A 275 -28.19 -19.35 10.27
N GLU A 276 -28.40 -18.04 10.09
CA GLU A 276 -28.22 -17.34 8.81
C GLU A 276 -26.76 -17.35 8.32
N GLN A 277 -25.79 -17.58 9.21
CA GLN A 277 -24.37 -17.64 8.87
C GLN A 277 -23.74 -19.02 9.14
N ALA A 278 -24.51 -20.07 9.41
CA ALA A 278 -23.98 -21.39 9.76
C ALA A 278 -22.96 -21.92 8.72
N GLU A 279 -23.23 -21.70 7.43
CA GLU A 279 -22.38 -22.13 6.31
C GLU A 279 -21.19 -21.18 6.03
N SER A 280 -21.24 -19.93 6.49
CA SER A 280 -20.20 -18.92 6.26
C SER A 280 -19.38 -18.56 7.50
N TRP A 281 -19.77 -19.06 8.67
CA TRP A 281 -19.27 -18.64 9.97
C TRP A 281 -17.76 -18.81 10.12
N GLY A 282 -17.06 -17.69 10.30
CA GLY A 282 -15.63 -17.63 10.53
C GLY A 282 -14.81 -18.06 9.31
N CYS A 283 -15.31 -17.80 8.10
CA CYS A 283 -14.63 -18.12 6.83
C CYS A 283 -14.22 -19.61 6.76
N PRO A 284 -15.19 -20.55 6.75
CA PRO A 284 -14.92 -21.98 6.91
C PRO A 284 -14.23 -22.60 5.69
N GLY A 285 -14.54 -22.11 4.49
CA GLY A 285 -13.95 -22.57 3.23
C GLY A 285 -12.67 -21.84 2.81
N ASP A 286 -12.25 -20.83 3.57
CA ASP A 286 -11.09 -20.01 3.23
C ASP A 286 -9.80 -20.54 3.87
N ALA A 287 -8.72 -20.51 3.09
CA ALA A 287 -7.38 -20.80 3.58
C ALA A 287 -6.85 -19.62 4.41
N ILE A 288 -6.93 -19.75 5.73
CA ILE A 288 -6.39 -18.77 6.68
C ILE A 288 -4.97 -19.20 7.07
N GLU A 289 -3.98 -18.40 6.69
CA GLU A 289 -2.58 -18.63 7.04
C GLU A 289 -2.38 -18.40 8.55
N GLU A 290 -1.74 -19.35 9.23
CA GLU A 290 -1.30 -19.20 10.62
C GLU A 290 0.20 -18.90 10.66
N ILE A 291 0.58 -17.81 11.32
CA ILE A 291 1.95 -17.34 11.48
C ILE A 291 2.32 -17.40 12.97
N ARG A 292 3.55 -17.82 13.26
CA ARG A 292 4.14 -17.88 14.61
C ARG A 292 5.40 -17.03 14.65
N LEU A 293 5.59 -16.29 15.74
CA LEU A 293 6.79 -15.48 15.99
C LEU A 293 7.86 -16.25 16.79
N ALA A 294 7.84 -17.59 16.73
CA ALA A 294 8.83 -18.43 17.38
C ALA A 294 10.23 -18.24 16.79
N GLU A 295 10.29 -17.91 15.49
CA GLU A 295 11.53 -17.52 14.83
C GLU A 295 11.67 -15.99 14.79
N PRO A 296 12.90 -15.44 14.79
CA PRO A 296 13.14 -14.01 14.63
C PRO A 296 12.47 -13.46 13.36
N ALA A 297 11.95 -12.23 13.44
CA ALA A 297 11.41 -11.53 12.27
C ALA A 297 12.43 -11.54 11.12
N GLY A 298 11.98 -11.92 9.93
CA GLY A 298 12.84 -12.04 8.74
C GLY A 298 13.72 -13.29 8.69
N SER A 299 13.57 -14.28 9.59
CA SER A 299 14.34 -15.55 9.54
C SER A 299 14.22 -16.25 8.18
N ARG A 300 12.98 -16.40 7.67
CA ARG A 300 12.71 -17.02 6.36
C ARG A 300 13.34 -16.23 5.22
N TYR A 301 13.29 -14.91 5.29
CA TYR A 301 13.93 -14.04 4.29
C TYR A 301 15.46 -14.22 4.31
N LEU A 302 16.09 -14.16 5.48
CA LEU A 302 17.53 -14.34 5.63
C LEU A 302 17.97 -15.76 5.26
N ALA A 303 17.19 -16.79 5.59
CA ALA A 303 17.42 -18.17 5.17
C ALA A 303 17.37 -18.29 3.64
N ALA A 304 16.38 -17.65 3.00
CA ALA A 304 16.28 -17.63 1.55
C ALA A 304 17.46 -16.88 0.89
N LEU A 305 17.92 -15.78 1.48
CA LEU A 305 19.13 -15.10 1.01
C LEU A 305 20.38 -15.95 1.19
N ARG A 306 20.54 -16.66 2.32
CA ARG A 306 21.69 -17.56 2.51
C ARG A 306 21.69 -18.74 1.55
N ALA A 307 20.49 -19.21 1.16
CA ALA A 307 20.34 -20.26 0.17
C ALA A 307 20.65 -19.78 -1.27
N SER A 308 20.33 -18.52 -1.60
CA SER A 308 20.59 -17.96 -2.93
C SER A 308 21.97 -17.30 -3.07
N LEU A 309 22.49 -16.68 -2.02
CA LEU A 309 23.77 -15.98 -1.94
C LEU A 309 24.76 -16.79 -1.08
N VAL A 310 25.32 -17.84 -1.68
CA VAL A 310 26.11 -18.87 -0.98
C VAL A 310 27.43 -18.33 -0.39
N ALA A 311 27.95 -17.20 -0.88
CA ALA A 311 29.20 -16.60 -0.38
C ALA A 311 29.00 -15.13 0.03
N PRO A 312 29.51 -14.71 1.19
CA PRO A 312 29.58 -13.29 1.55
C PRO A 312 30.37 -12.51 0.51
N SER A 313 29.87 -11.35 0.09
CA SER A 313 30.65 -10.45 -0.74
C SER A 313 31.82 -9.89 0.07
N ARG A 314 33.03 -9.94 -0.51
CA ARG A 314 34.25 -9.42 0.13
C ARG A 314 34.49 -7.94 -0.17
N ASP A 315 33.77 -7.36 -1.13
CA ASP A 315 33.95 -5.98 -1.58
C ASP A 315 32.61 -5.22 -1.59
N ALA A 316 32.61 -4.02 -1.00
CA ALA A 316 31.54 -3.06 -1.20
C ALA A 316 31.57 -2.59 -2.66
N GLY A 317 30.74 -3.19 -3.51
CA GLY A 317 30.80 -2.84 -4.92
C GLY A 317 30.36 -1.40 -5.17
N ARG A 318 31.05 -0.78 -6.11
CA ARG A 318 30.85 0.61 -6.52
C ARG A 318 29.94 0.60 -7.73
N ALA A 319 28.91 1.43 -7.72
CA ALA A 319 28.01 1.58 -8.85
C ALA A 319 27.72 3.08 -9.06
N GLY A 320 27.82 3.54 -10.32
CA GLY A 320 27.43 4.89 -10.71
C GLY A 320 25.91 5.02 -10.89
N PRO A 321 25.42 6.18 -11.35
CA PRO A 321 24.04 6.32 -11.82
C PRO A 321 23.70 5.29 -12.92
N GLY A 322 22.43 5.11 -13.21
CA GLY A 322 21.99 4.28 -14.34
C GLY A 322 22.71 4.69 -15.63
N ALA A 323 23.06 3.72 -16.46
CA ALA A 323 23.71 4.02 -17.73
C ALA A 323 22.67 4.65 -18.67
N ALA A 324 22.98 5.83 -19.23
CA ALA A 324 22.03 6.62 -20.00
C ALA A 324 21.44 5.85 -21.20
N GLY A 325 22.21 4.92 -21.79
CA GLY A 325 21.80 4.04 -22.89
C GLY A 325 20.93 2.86 -22.48
N GLY A 326 20.75 2.61 -21.17
CA GLY A 326 20.01 1.46 -20.65
C GLY A 326 20.85 0.20 -20.50
N GLU A 327 22.18 0.31 -20.41
CA GLU A 327 23.10 -0.79 -20.16
C GLU A 327 22.94 -1.36 -18.74
N LYS A 328 23.27 -2.65 -18.56
CA LYS A 328 23.17 -3.33 -17.27
C LYS A 328 24.11 -2.68 -16.27
N THR A 329 23.54 -2.20 -15.16
CA THR A 329 24.30 -1.61 -14.04
C THR A 329 23.97 -2.28 -12.72
N ALA A 330 22.82 -2.94 -12.61
CA ALA A 330 22.48 -3.79 -11.50
C ALA A 330 23.43 -4.99 -11.42
N ARG A 331 24.02 -5.18 -10.25
CA ARG A 331 24.73 -6.42 -9.91
C ARG A 331 23.69 -7.43 -9.41
N PRO A 332 23.57 -8.61 -10.01
CA PRO A 332 22.54 -9.59 -9.63
C PRO A 332 22.48 -9.89 -8.13
N HIS A 333 23.65 -10.15 -7.54
CA HIS A 333 23.85 -10.39 -6.12
C HIS A 333 23.40 -9.25 -5.19
N HIS A 334 23.39 -8.01 -5.70
CA HIS A 334 22.94 -6.82 -4.97
C HIS A 334 21.44 -6.60 -5.09
N VAL A 335 20.81 -7.00 -6.20
CA VAL A 335 19.39 -6.78 -6.46
C VAL A 335 18.51 -7.86 -5.85
N VAL A 336 18.98 -9.12 -5.79
CA VAL A 336 18.16 -10.23 -5.26
C VAL A 336 17.67 -10.03 -3.82
N PRO A 337 18.41 -9.39 -2.87
CA PRO A 337 17.87 -9.08 -1.54
C PRO A 337 16.64 -8.18 -1.59
N PHE A 338 16.62 -7.19 -2.49
CA PHE A 338 15.49 -6.29 -2.63
C PHE A 338 14.30 -6.98 -3.30
N LEU A 339 14.53 -7.77 -4.35
CA LEU A 339 13.48 -8.57 -4.99
C LEU A 339 12.84 -9.56 -4.01
N ALA A 340 13.66 -10.31 -3.28
CA ALA A 340 13.19 -11.27 -2.28
C ALA A 340 12.42 -10.57 -1.15
N SER A 341 12.81 -9.36 -0.76
CA SER A 341 12.12 -8.59 0.28
C SER A 341 10.72 -8.16 -0.17
N LEU A 342 10.54 -7.77 -1.44
CA LEU A 342 9.24 -7.34 -1.97
C LEU A 342 8.21 -8.46 -1.97
N VAL A 343 8.65 -9.70 -2.20
CA VAL A 343 7.73 -10.86 -2.29
C VAL A 343 7.69 -11.67 -1.00
N ALA A 344 8.57 -11.43 -0.04
CA ALA A 344 8.64 -12.21 1.20
C ALA A 344 7.31 -12.30 1.97
N PRO A 345 6.45 -11.25 2.04
CA PRO A 345 5.16 -11.34 2.73
C PRO A 345 4.02 -11.96 1.89
N ALA A 346 4.22 -12.18 0.59
CA ALA A 346 3.17 -12.59 -0.34
C ALA A 346 2.64 -14.02 -0.08
N PRO A 347 1.43 -14.36 -0.56
CA PRO A 347 0.89 -15.72 -0.51
C PRO A 347 1.80 -16.73 -1.22
N ARG A 348 2.05 -17.90 -0.60
CA ARG A 348 2.94 -18.94 -1.18
C ARG A 348 2.42 -19.55 -2.50
N GLY A 349 1.11 -19.50 -2.72
CA GLY A 349 0.48 -19.90 -3.97
C GLY A 349 0.60 -18.88 -5.11
N TRP A 350 1.20 -17.70 -4.88
CA TRP A 350 1.44 -16.73 -5.97
C TRP A 350 2.37 -17.29 -7.03
N ALA A 351 2.16 -16.84 -8.26
CA ALA A 351 3.04 -17.09 -9.39
C ALA A 351 3.81 -15.82 -9.78
N ALA A 352 5.11 -15.98 -10.04
CA ALA A 352 5.96 -14.93 -10.59
C ALA A 352 6.21 -15.15 -12.08
N ALA A 353 6.20 -14.07 -12.85
CA ALA A 353 6.64 -14.06 -14.24
C ALA A 353 7.89 -13.22 -14.42
N TRP A 354 8.86 -13.72 -15.17
CA TRP A 354 10.11 -13.05 -15.46
C TRP A 354 10.24 -12.69 -16.94
N PHE A 355 10.46 -11.40 -17.20
CA PHE A 355 10.66 -10.81 -18.52
C PHE A 355 12.01 -10.09 -18.52
N GLY A 356 13.08 -10.79 -18.88
CA GLY A 356 14.42 -10.25 -18.76
C GLY A 356 15.48 -11.20 -19.29
N GLU A 357 16.63 -10.67 -19.70
CA GLU A 357 17.71 -11.41 -20.37
C GLU A 357 18.93 -11.72 -19.48
N ASP A 358 18.88 -11.41 -18.17
CA ASP A 358 19.97 -11.72 -17.24
C ASP A 358 19.79 -13.11 -16.59
N PRO A 359 20.55 -14.14 -17.03
CA PRO A 359 20.41 -15.50 -16.50
C PRO A 359 20.93 -15.61 -15.05
N GLU A 360 21.87 -14.77 -14.63
CA GLU A 360 22.42 -14.81 -13.27
C GLU A 360 21.39 -14.28 -12.27
N LEU A 361 20.79 -13.12 -12.56
CA LEU A 361 19.75 -12.55 -11.71
C LEU A 361 18.49 -13.43 -11.66
N LEU A 362 18.05 -13.99 -12.78
CA LEU A 362 16.96 -14.96 -12.81
C LEU A 362 17.29 -16.18 -11.94
N GLY A 363 18.51 -16.73 -12.05
CA GLY A 363 18.95 -17.88 -11.24
C GLY A 363 18.92 -17.59 -9.74
N LEU A 364 19.44 -16.44 -9.31
CA LEU A 364 19.42 -15.99 -7.92
C LEU A 364 17.99 -15.75 -7.41
N PHE A 365 17.16 -15.06 -8.19
CA PHE A 365 15.77 -14.80 -7.84
C PHE A 365 14.96 -16.10 -7.73
N ARG A 366 15.13 -17.04 -8.67
CA ARG A 366 14.51 -18.37 -8.59
C ARG A 366 14.91 -19.10 -7.31
N ALA A 367 16.21 -19.11 -6.97
CA ALA A 367 16.69 -19.76 -5.75
C ALA A 367 16.06 -19.12 -4.50
N ALA A 368 16.01 -17.79 -4.43
CA ALA A 368 15.35 -17.08 -3.34
C ALA A 368 13.84 -17.36 -3.29
N TRP A 369 13.16 -17.38 -4.43
CA TRP A 369 11.73 -17.70 -4.57
C TRP A 369 11.41 -19.10 -4.03
N THR A 370 12.16 -20.12 -4.44
CA THR A 370 12.00 -21.48 -3.90
C THR A 370 12.30 -21.54 -2.41
N ALA A 371 13.37 -20.89 -1.94
CA ALA A 371 13.74 -20.91 -0.52
C ALA A 371 12.78 -20.09 0.38
N LEU A 372 12.03 -19.13 -0.17
CA LEU A 372 10.91 -18.46 0.50
C LEU A 372 9.64 -19.33 0.60
N GLY A 373 9.66 -20.52 -0.01
CA GLY A 373 8.57 -21.50 0.07
C GLY A 373 7.42 -21.27 -0.91
N PHE A 374 7.64 -20.58 -2.03
CA PHE A 374 6.62 -20.45 -3.06
C PHE A 374 6.39 -21.78 -3.80
N GLU A 375 5.13 -22.12 -4.02
CA GLU A 375 4.71 -23.43 -4.53
C GLU A 375 4.86 -23.54 -6.05
N ARG A 376 4.72 -22.41 -6.75
CA ARG A 376 4.78 -22.35 -8.21
C ARG A 376 6.18 -21.95 -8.68
N PRO A 377 6.73 -22.59 -9.72
CA PRO A 377 7.99 -22.16 -10.32
C PRO A 377 7.85 -20.76 -10.93
N VAL A 378 8.98 -20.06 -11.07
CA VAL A 378 9.04 -18.79 -11.81
C VAL A 378 8.76 -19.07 -13.29
N ALA A 379 7.79 -18.36 -13.87
CA ALA A 379 7.38 -18.51 -15.25
C ALA A 379 8.18 -17.60 -16.18
N VAL A 380 8.60 -18.11 -17.34
CA VAL A 380 9.37 -17.38 -18.35
C VAL A 380 8.70 -17.58 -19.73
N PRO A 381 8.46 -16.50 -20.50
CA PRO A 381 7.94 -16.60 -21.86
C PRO A 381 8.84 -17.45 -22.76
N ARG A 382 8.25 -18.23 -23.67
CA ARG A 382 8.98 -19.07 -24.63
C ARG A 382 9.95 -18.28 -25.49
N GLU A 383 9.64 -17.02 -25.77
CA GLU A 383 10.51 -16.08 -26.48
C GLU A 383 11.85 -15.81 -25.76
N LEU A 384 11.92 -16.12 -24.47
CA LEU A 384 13.09 -15.96 -23.60
C LEU A 384 13.66 -17.32 -23.13
N GLU A 385 13.27 -18.42 -23.77
CA GLU A 385 13.64 -19.78 -23.34
C GLU A 385 15.15 -20.05 -23.39
N ASP A 386 15.89 -19.44 -24.32
CA ASP A 386 17.34 -19.68 -24.48
C ASP A 386 18.15 -19.27 -23.23
N LEU A 387 17.61 -18.40 -22.38
CA LEU A 387 18.19 -18.02 -21.08
C LEU A 387 18.12 -19.15 -20.04
N SER A 388 17.18 -20.08 -20.19
CA SER A 388 16.96 -21.19 -19.26
C SER A 388 18.02 -22.29 -19.37
N ARG A 389 18.79 -22.32 -20.47
CA ARG A 389 19.80 -23.34 -20.75
C ARG A 389 21.11 -23.16 -19.96
N ALA A 390 21.30 -22.01 -19.31
CA ALA A 390 22.49 -21.72 -18.49
C ALA A 390 22.38 -22.16 -17.01
N GLY A 391 21.27 -22.76 -16.57
CA GLY A 391 21.07 -23.12 -15.14
C GLY A 391 19.87 -24.01 -14.85
N SER A 392 19.72 -25.09 -15.63
CA SER A 392 18.57 -26.01 -15.70
C SER A 392 17.96 -26.50 -14.37
N GLY A 393 16.65 -26.31 -14.23
CA GLY A 393 15.76 -26.95 -13.24
C GLY A 393 14.75 -25.98 -12.60
N GLY A 394 13.45 -26.25 -12.68
CA GLY A 394 12.43 -25.54 -11.87
C GLY A 394 11.93 -24.18 -12.38
N LEU A 395 12.05 -23.88 -13.67
CA LEU A 395 11.31 -22.77 -14.33
C LEU A 395 10.10 -23.33 -15.09
N ALA A 396 9.03 -22.55 -15.20
CA ALA A 396 7.90 -22.86 -16.07
C ALA A 396 8.00 -22.08 -17.38
N ILE A 397 8.19 -22.76 -18.50
CA ILE A 397 8.22 -22.12 -19.83
C ILE A 397 6.81 -22.16 -20.43
N GLY A 398 6.28 -21.02 -20.85
CA GLY A 398 4.91 -20.91 -21.35
C GLY A 398 4.72 -19.79 -22.38
N GLY A 399 3.52 -19.70 -22.95
CA GLY A 399 3.18 -18.56 -23.82
C GLY A 399 3.02 -17.28 -22.99
N ALA A 400 3.49 -16.13 -23.50
CA ALA A 400 3.43 -14.86 -22.77
C ALA A 400 2.00 -14.50 -22.30
N ALA A 401 0.98 -14.75 -23.12
CA ALA A 401 -0.42 -14.48 -22.75
C ALA A 401 -0.92 -15.36 -21.59
N GLU A 402 -0.56 -16.64 -21.57
CA GLU A 402 -0.93 -17.59 -20.50
C GLU A 402 -0.26 -17.24 -19.17
N ILE A 403 1.03 -16.88 -19.23
CA ILE A 403 1.80 -16.41 -18.08
C ILE A 403 1.17 -15.12 -17.53
N LEU A 404 0.84 -14.16 -18.40
CA LEU A 404 0.18 -12.92 -18.01
C LEU A 404 -1.23 -13.14 -17.45
N GLU A 405 -1.91 -14.25 -17.72
CA GLU A 405 -3.20 -14.52 -17.10
C GLU A 405 -3.11 -15.05 -15.66
N THR A 406 -2.03 -15.78 -15.36
CA THR A 406 -1.85 -16.57 -14.14
C THR A 406 -0.90 -15.95 -13.12
N ALA A 407 0.03 -15.08 -13.56
CA ALA A 407 1.02 -14.45 -12.68
C ALA A 407 0.41 -13.36 -11.79
N ASN A 408 0.88 -13.30 -10.54
CA ASN A 408 0.53 -12.29 -9.53
C ASN A 408 1.56 -11.17 -9.44
N VAL A 409 2.83 -11.49 -9.73
CA VAL A 409 3.93 -10.53 -9.80
C VAL A 409 4.62 -10.63 -11.16
N LEU A 410 4.86 -9.48 -11.79
CA LEU A 410 5.49 -9.37 -13.11
C LEU A 410 6.82 -8.65 -12.97
N LEU A 411 7.92 -9.34 -13.21
CA LEU A 411 9.27 -8.83 -13.12
C LEU A 411 9.81 -8.52 -14.52
N PHE A 412 10.23 -7.28 -14.74
CA PHE A 412 10.83 -6.79 -15.98
C PHE A 412 12.27 -6.36 -15.72
N ASP A 413 13.23 -7.01 -16.35
CA ASP A 413 14.63 -6.64 -16.30
C ASP A 413 15.05 -6.03 -17.64
N PHE A 414 15.10 -4.71 -17.68
CA PHE A 414 15.21 -3.94 -18.94
C PHE A 414 16.62 -3.90 -19.52
N ALA A 415 17.63 -4.20 -18.71
CA ALA A 415 19.02 -4.04 -19.10
C ALA A 415 19.69 -5.39 -19.32
N VAL A 416 20.40 -5.52 -20.45
CA VAL A 416 21.05 -6.76 -20.90
C VAL A 416 22.57 -6.68 -20.65
N PRO A 417 23.23 -7.75 -20.17
CA PRO A 417 24.69 -7.80 -20.09
C PRO A 417 25.37 -7.62 -21.47
N GLY A 418 26.37 -6.73 -21.59
CA GLY A 418 27.19 -6.53 -22.81
C GLY A 418 27.16 -5.11 -23.40
N THR A 419 28.11 -4.79 -24.31
CA THR A 419 28.23 -3.49 -25.00
C THR A 419 27.30 -3.39 -26.22
N ASP A 420 26.83 -2.18 -26.53
CA ASP A 420 25.92 -1.90 -27.68
C ASP A 420 26.47 -2.36 -29.03
N GLU A 421 27.79 -2.43 -29.22
CA GLU A 421 28.43 -2.86 -30.47
C GLU A 421 28.21 -4.34 -30.80
N ALA A 422 27.96 -5.19 -29.79
CA ALA A 422 27.62 -6.60 -29.98
C ALA A 422 26.11 -6.83 -30.18
N ARG A 423 25.29 -5.78 -30.07
CA ARG A 423 23.83 -5.88 -30.13
C ARG A 423 23.35 -5.67 -31.57
N GLY A 424 22.63 -6.65 -32.11
CA GLY A 424 21.72 -6.38 -33.21
C GLY A 424 20.65 -5.36 -32.76
N PRO A 425 20.08 -4.54 -33.66
CA PRO A 425 19.17 -3.42 -33.33
C PRO A 425 17.84 -3.78 -32.62
N ASN A 426 17.65 -5.02 -32.16
CA ASN A 426 16.35 -5.61 -31.79
C ASN A 426 16.24 -6.22 -30.38
N SER A 427 17.30 -6.32 -29.56
CA SER A 427 17.22 -7.02 -28.25
C SER A 427 16.64 -6.17 -27.12
N ALA A 428 17.15 -4.95 -26.91
CA ALA A 428 16.65 -4.02 -25.89
C ALA A 428 15.17 -3.59 -26.11
N SER A 429 14.63 -3.81 -27.31
CA SER A 429 13.25 -3.48 -27.67
C SER A 429 12.23 -4.58 -27.37
N ALA A 430 12.67 -5.81 -27.10
CA ALA A 430 11.77 -6.94 -26.87
C ALA A 430 11.11 -6.87 -25.48
N VAL A 431 11.90 -6.70 -24.41
CA VAL A 431 11.40 -6.59 -23.02
C VAL A 431 10.52 -5.35 -22.85
N GLU A 432 10.88 -4.24 -23.48
CA GLU A 432 10.05 -3.03 -23.51
C GLU A 432 8.69 -3.26 -24.17
N GLY A 433 8.67 -3.91 -25.34
CA GLY A 433 7.42 -4.28 -26.00
C GLY A 433 6.57 -5.22 -25.15
N MET A 434 7.20 -6.17 -24.44
CA MET A 434 6.49 -7.06 -23.50
C MET A 434 5.91 -6.28 -22.31
N PHE A 435 6.66 -5.32 -21.75
CA PHE A 435 6.22 -4.46 -20.67
C PHE A 435 4.98 -3.65 -21.06
N LEU A 436 5.01 -2.94 -22.19
CA LEU A 436 3.88 -2.13 -22.64
C LEU A 436 2.63 -2.98 -22.91
N ARG A 437 2.78 -4.17 -23.52
CA ARG A 437 1.66 -5.12 -23.69
C ARG A 437 1.10 -5.60 -22.36
N ALA A 438 1.97 -5.87 -21.38
CA ALA A 438 1.53 -6.26 -20.04
C ALA A 438 0.78 -5.13 -19.32
N ILE A 439 1.20 -3.88 -19.49
CA ILE A 439 0.49 -2.69 -18.98
C ILE A 439 -0.92 -2.59 -19.57
N ASP A 440 -1.08 -2.73 -20.89
CA ASP A 440 -2.38 -2.64 -21.54
C ASP A 440 -3.31 -3.80 -21.16
N GLY A 441 -2.74 -5.01 -21.06
CA GLY A 441 -3.45 -6.17 -20.54
C GLY A 441 -3.91 -5.95 -19.09
N GLU A 442 -3.06 -5.35 -18.25
CA GLU A 442 -3.40 -5.08 -16.86
C GLU A 442 -4.48 -4.01 -16.71
N ARG A 443 -4.42 -2.93 -17.49
CA ARG A 443 -5.51 -1.94 -17.54
C ARG A 443 -6.85 -2.57 -17.90
N SER A 444 -6.84 -3.48 -18.86
CA SER A 444 -8.04 -4.22 -19.26
C SER A 444 -8.56 -5.11 -18.13
N ARG A 445 -7.66 -5.78 -17.39
CA ARG A 445 -8.01 -6.60 -16.22
C ARG A 445 -8.62 -5.77 -15.10
N ILE A 446 -8.01 -4.64 -14.77
CA ILE A 446 -8.51 -3.71 -13.74
C ILE A 446 -9.88 -3.14 -14.14
N ALA A 447 -10.04 -2.74 -15.40
CA ALA A 447 -11.33 -2.28 -15.92
C ALA A 447 -12.42 -3.37 -15.85
N GLY A 448 -12.02 -4.64 -15.98
CA GLY A 448 -12.89 -5.81 -15.77
C GLY A 448 -13.11 -6.19 -14.30
N GLY A 449 -12.68 -5.36 -13.34
CA GLY A 449 -12.90 -5.58 -11.91
C GLY A 449 -11.92 -6.58 -11.26
N ARG A 450 -10.84 -6.99 -11.94
CA ARG A 450 -9.80 -7.84 -11.35
C ARG A 450 -8.83 -7.00 -10.52
N PRO A 451 -8.26 -7.55 -9.42
CA PRO A 451 -7.29 -6.84 -8.61
C PRO A 451 -6.01 -6.55 -9.40
N ALA A 452 -5.41 -5.39 -9.12
CA ALA A 452 -4.15 -4.97 -9.71
C ALA A 452 -2.98 -5.85 -9.23
N ARG A 453 -2.03 -6.11 -10.12
CA ARG A 453 -0.85 -6.93 -9.88
C ARG A 453 0.39 -6.07 -9.67
N LEU A 454 1.36 -6.63 -8.94
CA LEU A 454 2.62 -5.97 -8.67
C LEU A 454 3.53 -6.05 -9.90
N PHE A 455 3.95 -4.90 -10.41
CA PHE A 455 4.99 -4.78 -11.43
C PHE A 455 6.30 -4.41 -10.75
N VAL A 456 7.38 -5.11 -11.09
CA VAL A 456 8.73 -4.85 -10.57
C VAL A 456 9.68 -4.69 -11.76
N CYS A 457 10.32 -3.53 -11.86
CA CYS A 457 11.22 -3.16 -12.94
C CYS A 457 12.65 -3.05 -12.39
N VAL A 458 13.55 -3.91 -12.86
CA VAL A 458 14.98 -3.92 -12.56
C VAL A 458 15.71 -3.07 -13.60
N ASP A 459 16.69 -2.29 -13.15
CA ASP A 459 17.48 -1.39 -14.00
C ASP A 459 16.58 -0.43 -14.81
N ALA A 460 15.60 0.16 -14.13
CA ALA A 460 14.80 1.28 -14.63
C ALA A 460 14.96 2.53 -13.73
N VAL A 461 16.20 2.81 -13.32
CA VAL A 461 16.54 3.92 -12.39
C VAL A 461 17.67 4.75 -12.98
N ASP A 462 17.50 6.07 -13.01
CA ASP A 462 18.45 7.03 -13.56
C ASP A 462 18.94 6.66 -14.97
N ASN A 463 18.04 6.08 -15.79
CA ASN A 463 18.33 5.69 -17.17
C ASN A 463 17.11 5.91 -18.08
N ARG A 464 17.26 5.61 -19.37
CA ARG A 464 16.23 5.86 -20.40
C ARG A 464 14.87 5.20 -20.13
N TYR A 465 14.81 4.13 -19.32
CA TYR A 465 13.58 3.39 -19.07
C TYR A 465 12.75 3.99 -17.93
N GLU A 466 13.37 4.78 -17.04
CA GLU A 466 12.73 5.26 -15.83
C GLU A 466 11.47 6.07 -16.12
N GLN A 467 11.53 7.04 -17.04
CA GLN A 467 10.38 7.88 -17.36
C GLN A 467 9.23 7.09 -17.98
N MET A 468 9.53 6.04 -18.76
CA MET A 468 8.50 5.13 -19.27
C MET A 468 7.84 4.38 -18.12
N VAL A 469 8.62 3.81 -17.20
CA VAL A 469 8.09 3.05 -16.06
C VAL A 469 7.25 3.95 -15.14
N LEU A 470 7.74 5.13 -14.79
CA LEU A 470 7.03 6.11 -13.95
C LEU A 470 5.78 6.71 -14.62
N ALA A 471 5.76 6.71 -15.96
CA ALA A 471 4.56 7.01 -16.71
C ALA A 471 3.50 5.92 -16.49
N GLN A 472 3.86 4.64 -16.64
CA GLN A 472 2.88 3.55 -16.58
C GLN A 472 2.50 3.11 -15.16
N LEU A 473 3.40 3.21 -14.19
CA LEU A 473 3.24 2.68 -12.84
C LEU A 473 3.09 3.79 -11.79
N ALA A 474 2.22 3.57 -10.81
CA ALA A 474 2.18 4.32 -9.55
C ALA A 474 3.32 3.83 -8.65
N ALA A 475 4.55 3.96 -9.14
CA ALA A 475 5.74 3.45 -8.49
C ALA A 475 6.30 4.46 -7.48
N VAL A 476 6.82 3.94 -6.37
CA VAL A 476 7.60 4.74 -5.43
C VAL A 476 8.93 5.09 -6.10
N HIS A 477 9.32 6.37 -6.02
CA HIS A 477 10.61 6.84 -6.54
C HIS A 477 11.75 6.40 -5.61
N THR A 478 12.22 5.17 -5.77
CA THR A 478 13.28 4.63 -4.90
C THR A 478 14.66 5.20 -5.25
N PRO A 479 15.62 5.24 -4.31
CA PRO A 479 17.00 5.57 -4.65
C PRO A 479 17.64 4.55 -5.63
N ALA A 480 18.61 5.00 -6.43
CA ALA A 480 19.39 4.15 -7.35
C ALA A 480 20.06 2.95 -6.67
N GLY A 481 20.27 3.04 -5.36
CA GLY A 481 20.80 1.95 -4.53
C GLY A 481 19.99 0.66 -4.58
N THR A 482 18.67 0.70 -4.83
CA THR A 482 17.88 -0.55 -4.95
C THR A 482 17.92 -1.15 -6.36
N ARG A 483 18.16 -0.32 -7.38
CA ARG A 483 17.98 -0.63 -8.81
C ARG A 483 16.56 -1.04 -9.22
N LEU A 484 15.56 -0.76 -8.37
CA LEU A 484 14.17 -1.16 -8.59
C LEU A 484 13.25 0.05 -8.79
N ARG A 485 12.29 -0.08 -9.69
CA ARG A 485 11.03 0.68 -9.69
C ARG A 485 9.90 -0.32 -9.62
N TYR A 486 8.97 -0.17 -8.70
CA TYR A 486 7.86 -1.13 -8.57
C TYR A 486 6.60 -0.45 -8.06
N GLY A 487 5.47 -1.04 -8.39
CA GLY A 487 4.15 -0.56 -8.01
C GLY A 487 3.05 -1.16 -8.87
N TYR A 488 1.90 -0.50 -8.88
CA TYR A 488 0.71 -0.93 -9.63
C TYR A 488 0.49 -0.03 -10.85
N VAL A 489 -0.20 -0.56 -11.87
CA VAL A 489 -0.48 0.19 -13.10
C VAL A 489 -1.37 1.41 -12.83
N ARG A 490 -1.00 2.56 -13.40
CA ARG A 490 -1.81 3.78 -13.32
C ARG A 490 -3.04 3.69 -14.23
N PRO A 491 -4.16 4.32 -13.85
CA PRO A 491 -5.27 4.53 -14.76
C PRO A 491 -4.83 5.17 -16.08
N ALA A 492 -5.48 4.80 -17.19
CA ALA A 492 -5.18 5.37 -18.49
C ALA A 492 -5.37 6.90 -18.51
N GLY A 493 -4.55 7.60 -19.30
CA GLY A 493 -4.74 9.04 -19.58
C GLY A 493 -3.83 10.03 -18.84
N GLY A 494 -2.85 9.59 -18.05
CA GLY A 494 -1.99 10.48 -17.25
C GLY A 494 -0.91 11.28 -18.00
N HIS A 495 -0.72 11.06 -19.32
CA HIS A 495 0.39 11.65 -20.10
C HIS A 495 -0.04 12.79 -21.03
N ALA A 496 -1.30 12.77 -21.47
CA ALA A 496 -1.92 13.83 -22.27
C ALA A 496 -2.73 14.76 -21.35
N GLY A 497 -2.79 16.05 -21.69
CA GLY A 497 -3.49 17.06 -20.89
C GLY A 497 -2.68 18.34 -20.70
N ASP A 498 -3.09 19.18 -19.75
CA ASP A 498 -2.43 20.46 -19.48
C ASP A 498 -1.13 20.26 -18.69
N TRP A 499 -0.01 20.55 -19.34
CA TRP A 499 1.32 20.44 -18.78
C TRP A 499 1.74 21.67 -17.98
N LEU A 500 1.06 22.82 -18.14
CA LEU A 500 1.51 24.10 -17.57
C LEU A 500 1.61 24.08 -16.03
N ALA A 501 0.67 23.40 -15.38
CA ALA A 501 0.66 23.25 -13.92
C ALA A 501 1.87 22.47 -13.39
N ARG A 502 2.47 21.61 -14.22
CA ARG A 502 3.59 20.73 -13.89
C ARG A 502 4.94 21.27 -14.34
N MET A 503 4.97 22.42 -15.02
CA MET A 503 6.22 23.05 -15.47
C MET A 503 6.94 23.73 -14.31
N ASP A 504 8.27 23.65 -14.32
CA ASP A 504 9.12 24.45 -13.46
C ASP A 504 9.22 25.87 -14.01
N VAL A 505 9.30 26.85 -13.11
CA VAL A 505 9.49 28.26 -13.47
C VAL A 505 10.97 28.50 -13.72
N GLY A 506 11.29 28.99 -14.91
CA GLY A 506 12.66 29.36 -15.27
C GLY A 506 13.04 30.77 -14.79
N PRO A 507 14.33 31.15 -14.90
CA PRO A 507 14.83 32.44 -14.40
C PRO A 507 14.13 33.67 -14.99
N ALA A 508 13.60 33.56 -16.22
CA ALA A 508 12.88 34.64 -16.89
C ALA A 508 11.38 34.64 -16.59
N GLY A 509 10.90 33.79 -15.68
CA GLY A 509 9.48 33.63 -15.37
C GLY A 509 9.12 33.77 -13.90
N TYR A 510 7.81 33.83 -13.65
CA TYR A 510 7.20 33.66 -12.33
C TYR A 510 5.81 33.06 -12.48
N ARG A 511 5.36 32.31 -11.48
CA ARG A 511 4.00 31.73 -11.45
C ARG A 511 3.04 32.74 -10.84
N ASP A 512 1.96 33.02 -11.55
CA ASP A 512 0.86 33.90 -11.11
C ASP A 512 -0.44 33.10 -11.16
N ARG A 513 -0.88 32.62 -9.99
CA ARG A 513 -2.01 31.69 -9.84
C ARG A 513 -1.82 30.46 -10.75
N THR A 514 -2.64 30.34 -11.80
CA THR A 514 -2.62 29.23 -12.76
C THR A 514 -1.77 29.51 -14.01
N ALA A 515 -1.28 30.73 -14.19
CA ALA A 515 -0.49 31.13 -15.34
C ALA A 515 1.00 31.21 -15.03
N ILE A 516 1.85 31.08 -16.07
CA ILE A 516 3.27 31.42 -15.99
C ILE A 516 3.50 32.71 -16.79
N ARG A 517 4.08 33.71 -16.15
CA ARG A 517 4.37 35.01 -16.74
C ARG A 517 5.86 35.21 -16.95
N ALA A 518 6.21 35.94 -18.00
CA ALA A 518 7.56 36.42 -18.22
C ALA A 518 7.87 37.64 -17.35
N ARG A 519 9.08 37.73 -16.83
CA ARG A 519 9.60 38.93 -16.17
C ARG A 519 9.96 39.99 -17.20
N ALA A 520 9.67 41.24 -16.89
CA ALA A 520 10.01 42.35 -17.77
C ALA A 520 11.53 42.45 -17.97
N HIS A 521 11.97 42.61 -19.22
CA HIS A 521 13.37 42.80 -19.60
C HIS A 521 14.33 41.64 -19.28
N VAL A 522 13.81 40.46 -18.90
CA VAL A 522 14.63 39.26 -18.68
C VAL A 522 14.41 38.29 -19.83
N PRO A 523 15.34 38.17 -20.79
CA PRO A 523 15.28 37.13 -21.81
C PRO A 523 15.65 35.76 -21.22
N GLY A 524 15.12 34.68 -21.79
CA GLY A 524 15.50 33.31 -21.42
C GLY A 524 14.29 32.40 -21.19
N ALA A 525 14.48 31.35 -20.40
CA ALA A 525 13.44 30.38 -20.06
C ALA A 525 12.49 30.97 -19.01
N ALA A 526 11.23 31.20 -19.41
CA ALA A 526 10.16 31.54 -18.48
C ALA A 526 9.63 30.29 -17.78
N ALA A 527 9.61 29.15 -18.48
CA ALA A 527 9.30 27.85 -17.91
C ALA A 527 9.96 26.72 -18.70
N TYR A 528 10.17 25.58 -18.05
CA TYR A 528 10.61 24.35 -18.68
C TYR A 528 9.97 23.11 -18.02
N GLY A 529 10.06 21.96 -18.66
CA GLY A 529 9.39 20.73 -18.21
C GLY A 529 7.89 20.70 -18.56
N PRO A 530 7.08 19.86 -17.91
CA PRO A 530 7.52 18.69 -17.14
C PRO A 530 8.34 17.74 -18.02
N ARG A 531 9.16 16.90 -17.40
CA ARG A 531 9.71 15.72 -18.07
C ARG A 531 8.62 14.66 -18.13
N VAL A 532 8.30 14.22 -19.33
CA VAL A 532 7.26 13.21 -19.57
C VAL A 532 7.75 12.17 -20.57
N TRP A 533 7.09 11.01 -20.54
CA TRP A 533 7.20 10.01 -21.59
C TRP A 533 5.90 9.99 -22.38
N LEU A 534 6.00 9.89 -23.71
CA LEU A 534 4.88 9.66 -24.62
C LEU A 534 5.20 8.46 -25.50
N PRO A 535 4.22 7.57 -25.78
CA PRO A 535 4.42 6.47 -26.72
C PRO A 535 4.71 6.98 -28.14
N PRO A 536 5.28 6.15 -29.03
CA PRO A 536 5.46 6.52 -30.44
C PRO A 536 4.15 6.98 -31.07
N GLY A 537 4.21 8.05 -31.85
CA GLY A 537 3.02 8.61 -32.49
C GLY A 537 3.12 10.09 -32.82
N SER A 538 2.02 10.62 -33.36
CA SER A 538 1.88 12.04 -33.68
C SER A 538 1.07 12.75 -32.60
N TYR A 539 1.55 13.92 -32.19
CA TYR A 539 0.97 14.70 -31.11
C TYR A 539 0.83 16.16 -31.51
N CYS A 540 -0.20 16.81 -30.95
CA CYS A 540 -0.47 18.23 -31.09
C CYS A 540 -0.28 18.93 -29.75
N ALA A 541 0.59 19.93 -29.71
CA ALA A 541 0.73 20.85 -28.59
C ALA A 541 -0.08 22.12 -28.86
N ARG A 542 -0.95 22.49 -27.91
CA ARG A 542 -1.75 23.72 -27.93
C ARG A 542 -1.35 24.62 -26.77
N VAL A 543 -0.87 25.81 -27.10
CA VAL A 543 -0.50 26.83 -26.10
C VAL A 543 -1.52 27.95 -26.13
N GLU A 544 -2.06 28.31 -24.96
CA GLU A 544 -2.85 29.52 -24.78
C GLU A 544 -2.06 30.56 -24.01
N PHE A 545 -1.96 31.77 -24.56
CA PHE A 545 -1.16 32.83 -23.97
C PHE A 545 -1.68 34.22 -24.32
N THR A 546 -1.30 35.21 -23.53
CA THR A 546 -1.54 36.63 -23.80
C THR A 546 -0.18 37.30 -24.00
N LEU A 547 -0.11 38.19 -25.00
CA LEU A 547 1.02 39.09 -25.18
C LEU A 547 0.53 40.52 -25.02
N ALA A 548 1.24 41.34 -24.25
CA ALA A 548 1.07 42.79 -24.21
C ALA A 548 2.43 43.49 -24.28
N GLY A 549 2.48 44.71 -24.80
CA GLY A 549 3.70 45.52 -24.73
C GLY A 549 3.89 46.07 -23.31
N PHE A 550 5.14 46.19 -22.84
CA PHE A 550 5.41 46.93 -21.62
C PHE A 550 5.04 48.40 -21.84
N GLY A 551 4.05 48.89 -21.10
CA GLY A 551 3.64 50.29 -21.17
C GLY A 551 4.81 51.17 -20.73
N GLY A 552 5.52 51.80 -21.67
CA GLY A 552 6.61 52.71 -21.29
C GLY A 552 7.43 53.35 -22.41
N VAL A 553 7.73 52.66 -23.53
CA VAL A 553 8.72 53.21 -24.50
C VAL A 553 8.18 53.19 -25.93
N ARG A 554 7.51 54.28 -26.33
CA ARG A 554 6.90 54.44 -27.66
C ARG A 554 7.91 54.67 -28.81
N SER A 555 9.19 54.97 -28.55
CA SER A 555 10.15 55.37 -29.60
C SER A 555 11.00 54.23 -30.16
N LEU A 556 11.48 53.27 -29.35
CA LEU A 556 12.23 52.09 -29.83
C LEU A 556 11.31 50.99 -30.43
N PHE A 557 10.04 51.03 -30.03
CA PHE A 557 9.00 50.05 -30.37
C PHE A 557 8.67 50.00 -31.88
N ARG A 558 8.82 51.10 -32.61
CA ARG A 558 8.51 51.15 -34.06
C ARG A 558 9.61 50.54 -34.93
N LEU A 559 10.86 50.48 -34.44
CA LEU A 559 12.00 49.93 -35.18
C LEU A 559 12.08 48.40 -35.05
N LEU A 560 11.72 47.84 -33.89
CA LEU A 560 11.69 46.40 -33.62
C LEU A 560 10.38 45.70 -34.03
N TRP A 561 9.31 46.46 -34.31
CA TRP A 561 7.98 45.99 -34.72
C TRP A 561 8.00 45.04 -35.93
N ARG A 562 9.03 45.14 -36.78
CA ARG A 562 9.08 44.41 -38.06
C ARG A 562 9.90 43.10 -38.03
N LEU A 563 10.64 42.76 -36.97
CA LEU A 563 11.61 41.64 -37.04
C LEU A 563 11.74 40.73 -35.79
N GLY A 564 11.16 41.05 -34.63
CA GLY A 564 11.45 40.31 -33.40
C GLY A 564 10.50 39.13 -33.09
N ARG A 565 11.05 37.91 -32.99
CA ARG A 565 10.40 36.79 -32.26
C ARG A 565 10.34 37.18 -30.77
N VAL A 566 9.14 37.18 -30.16
CA VAL A 566 8.98 37.65 -28.76
C VAL A 566 8.79 36.54 -27.73
N ALA A 567 8.23 35.41 -28.16
CA ALA A 567 8.18 34.19 -27.37
C ALA A 567 8.40 32.99 -28.28
N GLN A 568 8.89 31.88 -27.71
CA GLN A 568 9.07 30.63 -28.42
C GLN A 568 8.63 29.47 -27.52
N PHE A 569 7.85 28.57 -28.10
CA PHE A 569 7.36 27.36 -27.47
C PHE A 569 8.05 26.19 -28.16
N CYS A 570 8.75 25.36 -27.39
CA CYS A 570 9.47 24.20 -27.91
C CYS A 570 9.02 22.94 -27.20
N ILE A 571 9.03 21.83 -27.93
CA ILE A 571 9.05 20.48 -27.39
C ILE A 571 10.40 19.88 -27.77
N ALA A 572 11.14 19.39 -26.79
CA ALA A 572 12.44 18.77 -26.96
C ALA A 572 12.45 17.39 -26.30
N ALA A 573 13.33 16.50 -26.77
CA ALA A 573 13.62 15.21 -26.15
C ALA A 573 15.14 15.02 -26.13
N GLY A 574 15.72 14.71 -24.97
CA GLY A 574 17.17 14.52 -24.82
C GLY A 574 18.02 15.68 -25.36
N GLY A 575 17.55 16.92 -25.17
CA GLY A 575 18.21 18.14 -25.67
C GLY A 575 18.00 18.45 -27.16
N ARG A 576 17.36 17.56 -27.93
CA ARG A 576 17.01 17.80 -29.34
C ARG A 576 15.60 18.38 -29.45
N VAL A 577 15.47 19.55 -30.09
CA VAL A 577 14.16 20.17 -30.37
C VAL A 577 13.40 19.36 -31.42
N LEU A 578 12.27 18.76 -31.04
CA LEU A 578 11.37 18.03 -31.93
C LEU A 578 10.44 18.96 -32.69
N ALA A 579 9.89 19.96 -32.00
CA ALA A 579 9.09 20.99 -32.63
C ALA A 579 9.24 22.33 -31.91
N LYS A 580 9.10 23.41 -32.68
CA LYS A 580 9.13 24.78 -32.17
C LYS A 580 8.12 25.66 -32.89
N ARG A 581 7.54 26.60 -32.16
CA ARG A 581 6.77 27.72 -32.73
C ARG A 581 7.13 29.02 -32.05
N SER A 582 7.23 30.07 -32.84
CA SER A 582 7.48 31.42 -32.35
C SER A 582 6.18 32.22 -32.36
N ALA A 583 5.98 33.03 -31.32
CA ALA A 583 4.96 34.05 -31.29
C ALA A 583 5.57 35.41 -31.63
N PHE A 584 4.80 36.20 -32.37
CA PHE A 584 5.14 37.56 -32.80
C PHE A 584 4.14 38.54 -32.21
N LEU A 585 4.61 39.71 -31.78
CA LEU A 585 3.75 40.74 -31.19
C LEU A 585 2.95 41.44 -32.29
N ILE A 586 1.62 41.23 -32.33
CA ILE A 586 0.67 41.95 -33.21
C ILE A 586 -0.51 42.41 -32.34
N GLY A 587 -0.26 43.41 -31.49
CA GLY A 587 -1.24 43.97 -30.54
C GLY A 587 -1.55 43.11 -29.30
N PRO A 588 -2.14 43.72 -28.25
CA PRO A 588 -2.47 43.02 -27.00
C PRO A 588 -3.73 42.17 -27.16
N ARG A 589 -3.56 40.86 -27.32
CA ARG A 589 -4.68 39.90 -27.45
C ARG A 589 -4.30 38.54 -26.85
N ARG A 590 -5.31 37.83 -26.35
CA ARG A 590 -5.21 36.39 -26.07
C ARG A 590 -5.04 35.65 -27.40
N ARG A 591 -4.15 34.67 -27.42
CA ARG A 591 -3.81 33.88 -28.61
C ARG A 591 -3.75 32.39 -28.26
N SER A 592 -3.93 31.59 -29.29
CA SER A 592 -3.63 30.17 -29.24
C SER A 592 -2.70 29.81 -30.40
N ILE A 593 -1.67 29.02 -30.13
CA ILE A 593 -0.81 28.41 -31.15
C ILE A 593 -0.93 26.91 -31.01
N ARG A 594 -1.02 26.23 -32.16
CA ARG A 594 -0.96 24.77 -32.25
C ARG A 594 0.23 24.34 -33.09
N PHE A 595 0.88 23.25 -32.70
CA PHE A 595 1.90 22.63 -33.52
C PHE A 595 2.02 21.13 -33.29
N GLU A 596 2.25 20.45 -34.40
CA GLU A 596 2.47 19.01 -34.45
C GLU A 596 3.93 18.69 -34.10
N PHE A 597 4.13 17.57 -33.42
CA PHE A 597 5.42 16.91 -33.27
C PHE A 597 5.22 15.40 -33.30
N SER A 598 6.23 14.68 -33.78
CA SER A 598 6.20 13.22 -33.82
C SER A 598 7.22 12.66 -32.83
N VAL A 599 6.79 11.66 -32.09
CA VAL A 599 7.64 10.83 -31.26
C VAL A 599 7.99 9.61 -32.09
N ALA A 600 9.24 9.55 -32.53
CA ALA A 600 9.73 8.43 -33.31
C ALA A 600 9.83 7.16 -32.43
N PRO A 601 9.55 5.97 -32.98
CA PRO A 601 9.95 4.73 -32.33
C PRO A 601 11.48 4.69 -32.26
N THR A 602 12.05 4.21 -31.15
CA THR A 602 13.50 3.92 -31.09
C THR A 602 13.87 2.79 -32.05
N ALA A 603 15.16 2.61 -32.34
CA ALA A 603 15.67 1.45 -33.06
C ALA A 603 15.23 0.17 -32.30
N GLY A 604 14.20 -0.51 -32.83
CA GLY A 604 13.51 -1.61 -32.16
C GLY A 604 11.97 -1.50 -32.04
N GLY A 605 11.37 -0.35 -32.40
CA GLY A 605 9.99 -0.29 -32.87
C GLY A 605 8.87 -0.02 -31.87
N ALA A 606 9.09 -0.15 -30.54
CA ALA A 606 8.03 0.02 -29.53
C ALA A 606 8.24 1.19 -28.55
N ALA A 607 9.46 1.70 -28.40
CA ALA A 607 9.78 2.69 -27.38
C ALA A 607 9.43 4.11 -27.78
N GLY A 608 8.75 4.83 -26.89
CA GLY A 608 8.51 6.27 -26.98
C GLY A 608 9.76 7.12 -26.72
N ALA A 609 9.63 8.44 -26.80
CA ALA A 609 10.70 9.35 -26.40
C ALA A 609 10.67 9.57 -24.88
N ALA A 610 11.72 9.12 -24.19
CA ALA A 610 12.01 9.49 -22.81
C ALA A 610 12.50 10.95 -22.74
N ASP A 611 12.30 11.60 -21.59
CA ASP A 611 12.70 12.98 -21.32
C ASP A 611 12.16 14.01 -22.31
N LEU A 612 10.90 13.86 -22.74
CA LEU A 612 10.19 14.93 -23.44
C LEU A 612 9.97 16.09 -22.47
N GLU A 613 10.39 17.27 -22.86
CA GLU A 613 10.23 18.50 -22.09
C GLU A 613 9.69 19.63 -22.97
N ALA A 614 8.80 20.43 -22.40
CA ALA A 614 8.36 21.67 -23.03
C ALA A 614 9.20 22.84 -22.52
N TRP A 615 9.47 23.81 -23.39
CA TRP A 615 10.15 25.05 -23.05
C TRP A 615 9.30 26.24 -23.47
N ILE A 616 9.15 27.20 -22.56
CA ILE A 616 8.58 28.52 -22.83
C ILE A 616 9.73 29.52 -22.73
N LEU A 617 10.18 30.03 -23.87
CA LEU A 617 11.24 31.01 -23.98
C LEU A 617 10.64 32.39 -24.26
N THR A 618 11.17 33.42 -23.62
CA THR A 618 10.76 34.82 -23.80
C THR A 618 11.97 35.67 -24.20
N SER A 619 11.74 36.69 -25.04
CA SER A 619 12.76 37.71 -25.31
C SER A 619 12.85 38.79 -24.22
N GLY A 620 11.91 38.80 -23.26
CA GLY A 620 11.81 39.84 -22.23
C GLY A 620 11.30 41.19 -22.75
N ILE A 621 10.88 41.28 -24.02
CA ILE A 621 10.43 42.53 -24.69
C ILE A 621 8.92 42.76 -24.56
N CYS A 622 8.15 41.73 -24.20
CA CYS A 622 6.71 41.80 -23.98
C CYS A 622 6.29 41.13 -22.68
N ASP A 623 5.16 41.57 -22.12
CA ASP A 623 4.44 40.85 -21.06
C ASP A 623 3.78 39.62 -21.68
N LEU A 624 4.41 38.46 -21.45
CA LEU A 624 3.91 37.15 -21.85
C LEU A 624 3.25 36.50 -20.64
N ALA A 625 2.00 36.07 -20.78
CA ALA A 625 1.30 35.25 -19.80
C ALA A 625 0.78 33.99 -20.47
N VAL A 626 1.34 32.83 -20.14
CA VAL A 626 0.87 31.53 -20.63
C VAL A 626 -0.12 30.97 -19.62
N SER A 627 -1.33 30.65 -20.09
CA SER A 627 -2.43 30.19 -19.24
C SER A 627 -2.74 28.71 -19.43
N ARG A 628 -2.27 28.08 -20.51
CA ARG A 628 -2.46 26.66 -20.78
C ARG A 628 -1.42 26.10 -21.74
N LEU A 629 -1.00 24.85 -21.53
CA LEU A 629 -0.20 24.07 -22.49
C LEU A 629 -0.77 22.65 -22.55
N ASP A 630 -1.73 22.40 -23.46
CA ASP A 630 -2.27 21.05 -23.65
C ASP A 630 -1.44 20.27 -24.66
N VAL A 631 -1.16 19.00 -24.36
CA VAL A 631 -0.61 18.04 -25.32
C VAL A 631 -1.58 16.87 -25.47
N SER A 632 -1.94 16.54 -26.70
CA SER A 632 -2.84 15.42 -27.03
C SER A 632 -2.37 14.66 -28.26
N PRO A 633 -2.75 13.38 -28.43
CA PRO A 633 -2.57 12.68 -29.70
C PRO A 633 -3.21 13.47 -30.85
N SER A 634 -2.55 13.50 -32.00
CA SER A 634 -3.12 14.05 -33.22
C SER A 634 -4.15 13.04 -33.74
N GLY A 635 -5.44 13.39 -33.74
CA GLY A 635 -6.49 12.44 -34.08
C GLY A 635 -6.40 11.97 -35.53
N ASP A 636 -6.36 10.66 -35.73
CA ASP A 636 -6.79 10.03 -36.99
C ASP A 636 -8.33 10.08 -37.04
N GLY A 637 -8.87 10.97 -37.88
CA GLY A 637 -10.28 10.97 -38.26
C GLY A 637 -11.19 12.03 -37.62
N ALA A 638 -11.18 13.26 -38.15
CA ALA A 638 -12.36 14.11 -38.22
C ALA A 638 -12.13 15.25 -39.25
N GLY A 639 -12.71 15.13 -40.45
CA GLY A 639 -12.89 16.29 -41.34
C GLY A 639 -12.60 16.12 -42.84
N GLN A 640 -13.00 15.02 -43.49
CA GLN A 640 -13.58 15.19 -44.84
C GLN A 640 -15.09 15.32 -44.67
N GLY A 641 -15.59 16.54 -44.77
CA GLY A 641 -17.00 16.85 -44.60
C GLY A 641 -17.26 18.31 -44.28
N ARG A 642 -17.06 19.19 -45.27
CA ARG A 642 -17.82 20.41 -45.57
C ARG A 642 -17.12 21.20 -46.69
N ALA A 643 -17.52 20.90 -47.93
CA ALA A 643 -18.21 21.91 -48.74
C ALA A 643 -19.71 21.71 -48.47
#